data_AF-A0A0E9NSB1-F1
#
_entry.id   AF-A0A0E9NSB1-F1
#
_cell.length_a   1.000
_cell.length_b   1.000
_cell.length_c   1.000
_cell.angle_alpha   90.00
_cell.angle_beta   90.00
_cell.angle_gamma   90.00
#
_symmetry.space_group_name_H-M   'P 1'
#
loop_
_entity.id
_entity.type
_entity.pdbx_description
1 polymer ?
#
loop_
_entity_poly.entity_id
_entity_poly.type
_entity_poly.pdbx_seq_one_letter_code
_entity_poly.pdbx_strand_id
1 'polypeptide(L)'
;MTSSLDELPVHLIFLIHGLWGNSSHMSYLDSRLLALNDTVSLDHRIQTHICRENEGNRTYDGIDVCGDRVAEEIRQVLSETQKAARVARMSVVGYSLGGLIARYALGTLEREHFWSTSGQNVAPVNFTTFATPHLGVRTPSPSLLSSLYNSLGSRLVSMSGAQLFLADDYHGDGRCLLEVMSDPGREWVAALRRFRRRDVFANIVNDRTVPYYTASITDVQPETPQLHPGPVIFVNDVNDTNPSNHTSEPPEESWNETIKEKSMLLLFYSLFPLWILAFLGHSVWQSHHSSRRIREYRRGRPLVQRVKDEVRDEADSLLGVKYAIEDDGGGSGLTSDAASCISSSPSPSPPPVAIDAEDTIANTHPNLPTGTNLNLHPAQRSILQNLNTLPWEKIAVHVQLSRHSHAAIIYRHQGRRRLREGKKVVDWWLRGVGTDGEDGEVGGGGDLTTGIGKLTMLRSIRSTSARPIIRSATTTTALRRSIARVSLSTPHTTTIAHRTFMTTSVQLSAAGHGGELNVRPPPDTVLTSIAAYTHNPKFDNPDLAYDTAHYCLLDTLGCAFEALKHDGCTRLLGPVVPGTSVPNGARVPGTNYELDPIRAAWNFGCLLRWLDFNDCWLAAEWGHPSDNLGGILMVADWISRTNKAEGKEALKVKDVLTAMIQAHEIQGCMALENSFNEVGLDHVVLVKLASAAVVSRLLGLTEAQTADVVSQVFVDGQSLRTYRHAPNTGPRKSWAAGDATARAVELALLVKKGEIGYPSVLTAPKWGFYDNLWRKGEKHHGGQREFAFQREFGSYVMENVLFKISFPAEFHAQTAAEASMTLHALFQREGLKVEDIEEISVRTQEAAVRIIDKQGPLHNYADRDHCIQYMIAAPLLTGELTAESYTDAVASDPRLDELRAKIHCVKDDAFTADYHDPSKRSIGNALTVRMKDGRVLDEVCVEYPVGHRRRREEGIPLLMAKWKRHLGVLKEKGGLEGKSVESVYEKVKDRKAVENMDVDEFVELFVTA
;
A
#
# COMPACT_ATOMS: atom_id res chain seq x y z
N MET A 1 -51.63 -23.39 2.45
CA MET A 1 -51.03 -24.74 2.48
C MET A 1 -49.55 -24.56 2.21
N THR A 2 -48.68 -25.06 3.07
CA THR A 2 -47.22 -25.10 2.79
C THR A 2 -46.94 -26.38 2.03
N SER A 3 -46.48 -26.27 0.79
CA SER A 3 -45.91 -27.42 0.07
C SER A 3 -44.66 -27.91 0.79
N SER A 4 -44.37 -29.20 0.67
CA SER A 4 -43.09 -29.77 1.10
C SER A 4 -41.95 -29.27 0.19
N LEU A 5 -40.73 -29.22 0.72
CA LEU A 5 -39.53 -28.83 -0.02
C LEU A 5 -39.28 -29.72 -1.27
N ASP A 6 -39.78 -30.95 -1.26
CA ASP A 6 -39.65 -31.91 -2.36
C ASP A 6 -40.67 -31.73 -3.49
N GLU A 7 -41.70 -30.89 -3.29
CA GLU A 7 -42.67 -30.50 -4.34
C GLU A 7 -42.21 -29.24 -5.12
N LEU A 8 -41.16 -28.55 -4.66
CA LEU A 8 -40.65 -27.35 -5.31
C LEU A 8 -39.79 -27.67 -6.55
N PRO A 9 -39.80 -26.80 -7.57
CA PRO A 9 -38.93 -26.95 -8.73
C PRO A 9 -37.45 -26.80 -8.34
N VAL A 10 -36.56 -27.47 -9.07
CA VAL A 10 -35.12 -27.47 -8.77
C VAL A 10 -34.40 -26.31 -9.47
N HIS A 11 -33.50 -25.67 -8.73
CA HIS A 11 -32.41 -24.84 -9.28
C HIS A 11 -31.12 -25.66 -9.23
N LEU A 12 -30.64 -26.08 -10.39
CA LEU A 12 -29.43 -26.91 -10.51
C LEU A 12 -28.18 -26.04 -10.68
N ILE A 13 -27.20 -26.16 -9.78
CA ILE A 13 -26.01 -25.29 -9.75
C ILE A 13 -24.75 -26.13 -9.95
N PHE A 14 -24.08 -25.92 -11.08
CA PHE A 14 -22.84 -26.62 -11.44
C PHE A 14 -21.60 -25.90 -10.91
N LEU A 15 -20.72 -26.63 -10.23
CA LEU A 15 -19.51 -26.12 -9.57
C LEU A 15 -18.27 -26.73 -10.22
N ILE A 16 -17.46 -25.91 -10.89
CA ILE A 16 -16.34 -26.36 -11.74
C ILE A 16 -15.00 -25.88 -11.17
N HIS A 17 -14.11 -26.82 -10.85
CA HIS A 17 -12.84 -26.56 -10.18
C HIS A 17 -11.71 -26.09 -11.13
N GLY A 18 -10.68 -25.49 -10.54
CA GLY A 18 -9.49 -24.99 -11.26
C GLY A 18 -8.44 -26.04 -11.63
N LEU A 19 -7.32 -25.55 -12.16
CA LEU A 19 -6.14 -26.33 -12.56
C LEU A 19 -5.63 -27.20 -11.39
N TRP A 20 -5.32 -28.47 -11.69
CA TRP A 20 -4.92 -29.50 -10.72
C TRP A 20 -5.91 -29.70 -9.56
N GLY A 21 -7.14 -29.19 -9.69
CA GLY A 21 -8.17 -29.27 -8.67
C GLY A 21 -8.85 -30.64 -8.60
N ASN A 22 -9.69 -30.80 -7.58
CA ASN A 22 -10.65 -31.88 -7.48
C ASN A 22 -11.91 -31.35 -6.78
N SER A 23 -12.94 -32.17 -6.67
CA SER A 23 -14.25 -31.80 -6.11
C SER A 23 -14.18 -31.20 -4.70
N SER A 24 -13.23 -31.62 -3.85
CA SER A 24 -13.08 -31.07 -2.49
C SER A 24 -12.80 -29.55 -2.46
N HIS A 25 -12.23 -29.00 -3.54
CA HIS A 25 -11.98 -27.57 -3.66
C HIS A 25 -13.27 -26.74 -3.73
N MET A 26 -14.39 -27.31 -4.22
CA MET A 26 -15.67 -26.62 -4.33
C MET A 26 -16.63 -26.92 -3.17
N SER A 27 -16.32 -27.91 -2.31
CA SER A 27 -17.22 -28.39 -1.26
C SER A 27 -17.65 -27.35 -0.22
N TYR A 28 -16.97 -26.20 -0.12
CA TYR A 28 -17.45 -25.10 0.72
C TYR A 28 -18.56 -24.28 0.05
N LEU A 29 -18.45 -24.00 -1.25
CA LEU A 29 -19.52 -23.35 -2.02
C LEU A 29 -20.76 -24.26 -2.04
N ASP A 30 -20.54 -25.54 -2.32
CA ASP A 30 -21.53 -26.62 -2.34
C ASP A 30 -22.36 -26.70 -1.05
N SER A 31 -21.71 -26.93 0.09
CA SER A 31 -22.38 -27.03 1.40
C SER A 31 -23.07 -25.74 1.83
N ARG A 32 -22.58 -24.57 1.39
CA ARG A 32 -23.22 -23.27 1.70
C ARG A 32 -24.39 -22.94 0.80
N LEU A 33 -24.41 -23.42 -0.45
CA LEU A 33 -25.57 -23.35 -1.35
C LEU A 33 -26.70 -24.27 -0.87
N LEU A 34 -26.38 -25.52 -0.54
CA LEU A 34 -27.37 -26.50 -0.09
C LEU A 34 -28.06 -26.05 1.22
N ALA A 35 -27.33 -25.39 2.11
CA ALA A 35 -27.87 -24.83 3.36
C ALA A 35 -28.87 -23.68 3.16
N LEU A 36 -28.97 -23.08 1.96
CA LEU A 36 -30.00 -22.06 1.69
C LEU A 36 -31.42 -22.66 1.70
N ASN A 37 -31.58 -23.94 1.34
CA ASN A 37 -32.88 -24.64 1.40
C ASN A 37 -33.49 -24.65 2.82
N ASP A 38 -32.65 -24.73 3.86
CA ASP A 38 -33.07 -24.80 5.25
C ASP A 38 -33.15 -23.41 5.93
N THR A 39 -32.58 -22.37 5.30
CA THR A 39 -32.35 -21.05 5.93
C THR A 39 -33.02 -19.88 5.23
N VAL A 40 -33.50 -20.05 3.99
CA VAL A 40 -34.19 -19.02 3.20
C VAL A 40 -35.49 -19.60 2.64
N SER A 41 -36.57 -18.83 2.67
CA SER A 41 -37.85 -19.20 2.05
C SER A 41 -37.78 -18.98 0.53
N LEU A 42 -37.36 -20.00 -0.21
CA LEU A 42 -37.21 -19.98 -1.66
C LEU A 42 -38.47 -20.51 -2.39
N ASP A 43 -38.70 -20.06 -3.63
CA ASP A 43 -39.72 -20.62 -4.54
C ASP A 43 -39.25 -21.91 -5.24
N HIS A 44 -38.04 -22.38 -4.93
CA HIS A 44 -37.33 -23.47 -5.57
C HIS A 44 -36.43 -24.21 -4.57
N ARG A 45 -36.10 -25.47 -4.86
CA ARG A 45 -35.10 -26.25 -4.13
C ARG A 45 -33.75 -26.16 -4.83
N ILE A 46 -32.72 -25.64 -4.15
CA ILE A 46 -31.34 -25.61 -4.67
C ILE A 46 -30.75 -27.02 -4.61
N GLN A 47 -30.19 -27.47 -5.74
CA GLN A 47 -29.42 -28.70 -5.86
C GLN A 47 -28.09 -28.38 -6.54
N THR A 48 -26.99 -28.91 -6.00
CA THR A 48 -25.65 -28.66 -6.53
C THR A 48 -25.07 -29.89 -7.23
N HIS A 49 -24.16 -29.67 -8.17
CA HIS A 49 -23.30 -30.71 -8.72
C HIS A 49 -21.86 -30.20 -8.87
N ILE A 50 -20.92 -30.85 -8.21
CA ILE A 50 -19.49 -30.56 -8.38
C ILE A 50 -18.95 -31.44 -9.50
N CYS A 51 -18.52 -30.83 -10.62
CA CYS A 51 -18.01 -31.54 -11.78
C CYS A 51 -16.72 -32.32 -11.47
N ARG A 52 -16.63 -33.58 -11.93
CA ARG A 52 -15.54 -34.52 -11.58
C ARG A 52 -14.76 -35.06 -12.78
N GLU A 53 -15.24 -34.90 -14.01
CA GLU A 53 -14.55 -35.51 -15.16
C GLU A 53 -13.16 -34.91 -15.48
N ASN A 54 -12.75 -33.85 -14.78
CA ASN A 54 -11.46 -33.19 -14.97
C ASN A 54 -10.52 -33.22 -13.76
N GLU A 55 -10.78 -34.04 -12.73
CA GLU A 55 -9.96 -34.02 -11.51
C GLU A 55 -8.45 -34.29 -11.76
N GLY A 56 -7.62 -33.58 -10.97
CA GLY A 56 -6.17 -33.70 -10.93
C GLY A 56 -5.51 -33.50 -12.29
N ASN A 57 -4.73 -34.48 -12.72
CA ASN A 57 -3.92 -34.40 -13.92
C ASN A 57 -4.72 -34.45 -15.23
N ARG A 58 -6.05 -34.64 -15.20
CA ARG A 58 -6.91 -34.46 -16.38
C ARG A 58 -7.03 -32.99 -16.81
N THR A 59 -6.85 -32.04 -15.89
CA THR A 59 -6.80 -30.58 -16.20
C THR A 59 -5.66 -30.13 -17.13
N TYR A 60 -4.73 -31.03 -17.51
CA TYR A 60 -3.71 -30.77 -18.55
C TYR A 60 -4.21 -30.97 -19.99
N ASP A 61 -5.43 -31.48 -20.19
CA ASP A 61 -5.94 -31.91 -21.50
C ASP A 61 -6.41 -30.75 -22.41
N GLY A 62 -6.37 -29.51 -21.92
CA GLY A 62 -6.90 -28.33 -22.62
C GLY A 62 -8.27 -27.91 -22.12
N ILE A 63 -8.55 -26.60 -22.18
CA ILE A 63 -9.83 -25.96 -21.83
C ILE A 63 -10.94 -26.50 -22.73
N ASP A 64 -10.63 -26.79 -24.00
CA ASP A 64 -11.52 -27.41 -24.99
C ASP A 64 -11.95 -28.83 -24.53
N VAL A 65 -10.99 -29.73 -24.33
CA VAL A 65 -11.29 -31.12 -23.93
C VAL A 65 -11.90 -31.20 -22.54
N CYS A 66 -11.47 -30.34 -21.61
CA CYS A 66 -12.08 -30.25 -20.29
C CYS A 66 -13.51 -29.70 -20.34
N GLY A 67 -13.78 -28.70 -21.19
CA GLY A 67 -15.09 -28.08 -21.34
C GLY A 67 -16.10 -29.00 -22.02
N ASP A 68 -15.71 -29.75 -23.05
CA ASP A 68 -16.59 -30.74 -23.68
C ASP A 68 -16.98 -31.89 -22.73
N ARG A 69 -16.09 -32.29 -21.81
CA ARG A 69 -16.43 -33.23 -20.72
C ARG A 69 -17.46 -32.64 -19.75
N VAL A 70 -17.29 -31.37 -19.37
CA VAL A 70 -18.24 -30.68 -18.47
C VAL A 70 -19.58 -30.44 -19.15
N ALA A 71 -19.61 -30.20 -20.46
CA ALA A 71 -20.86 -30.13 -21.23
C ALA A 71 -21.63 -31.46 -21.16
N GLU A 72 -20.94 -32.59 -21.30
CA GLU A 72 -21.59 -33.91 -21.16
C GLU A 72 -22.02 -34.21 -19.73
N GLU A 73 -21.20 -33.86 -18.74
CA GLU A 73 -21.55 -33.97 -17.31
C GLU A 73 -22.80 -33.12 -16.97
N ILE A 74 -22.95 -31.93 -17.58
CA ILE A 74 -24.17 -31.10 -17.47
C ILE A 74 -25.37 -31.78 -18.12
N ARG A 75 -25.25 -32.33 -19.34
CA ARG A 75 -26.35 -33.07 -20.01
C ARG A 75 -26.80 -34.27 -19.18
N GLN A 76 -25.87 -35.07 -18.68
CA GLN A 76 -26.16 -36.24 -17.88
C GLN A 76 -26.88 -35.87 -16.58
N VAL A 77 -26.30 -34.96 -15.78
CA VAL A 77 -26.84 -34.61 -14.46
C VAL A 77 -28.18 -33.88 -14.57
N LEU A 78 -28.38 -33.05 -15.61
CA LEU A 78 -29.70 -32.49 -15.89
C LEU A 78 -30.71 -33.58 -16.25
N SER A 79 -30.36 -34.52 -17.15
CA SER A 79 -31.22 -35.65 -17.55
C SER A 79 -31.57 -36.57 -16.38
N GLU A 80 -30.64 -36.81 -15.46
CA GLU A 80 -30.87 -37.59 -14.25
C GLU A 80 -31.74 -36.84 -13.24
N THR A 81 -31.48 -35.55 -13.01
CA THR A 81 -32.29 -34.72 -12.09
C THR A 81 -33.72 -34.54 -12.62
N GLN A 82 -33.91 -34.32 -13.92
CA GLN A 82 -35.22 -34.12 -14.53
C GLN A 82 -36.15 -35.34 -14.44
N LYS A 83 -35.59 -36.55 -14.23
CA LYS A 83 -36.36 -37.78 -13.96
C LYS A 83 -36.89 -37.84 -12.52
N ALA A 84 -36.27 -37.11 -11.59
CA ALA A 84 -36.60 -37.11 -10.17
C ALA A 84 -37.41 -35.87 -9.75
N ALA A 85 -37.10 -34.69 -10.30
CA ALA A 85 -37.81 -33.44 -10.04
C ALA A 85 -37.69 -32.47 -11.23
N ARG A 86 -38.66 -31.56 -11.38
CA ARG A 86 -38.62 -30.54 -12.45
C ARG A 86 -37.52 -29.51 -12.17
N VAL A 87 -36.39 -29.58 -12.87
CA VAL A 87 -35.44 -28.46 -12.94
C VAL A 87 -36.10 -27.31 -13.71
N ALA A 88 -36.00 -26.11 -13.17
CA ALA A 88 -36.57 -24.88 -13.72
C ALA A 88 -35.53 -23.77 -13.89
N ARG A 89 -34.44 -23.80 -13.11
CA ARG A 89 -33.35 -22.83 -13.12
C ARG A 89 -31.99 -23.56 -13.21
N MET A 90 -31.02 -22.99 -13.90
CA MET A 90 -29.63 -23.46 -13.90
C MET A 90 -28.64 -22.31 -13.68
N SER A 91 -27.64 -22.54 -12.83
CA SER A 91 -26.49 -21.63 -12.66
C SER A 91 -25.18 -22.39 -12.81
N VAL A 92 -24.10 -21.69 -13.18
CA VAL A 92 -22.76 -22.27 -13.37
C VAL A 92 -21.73 -21.40 -12.67
N VAL A 93 -20.87 -22.03 -11.87
CA VAL A 93 -19.87 -21.37 -11.01
C VAL A 93 -18.49 -21.96 -11.30
N GLY A 94 -17.60 -21.14 -11.83
CA GLY A 94 -16.23 -21.54 -12.17
C GLY A 94 -15.18 -20.93 -11.25
N TYR A 95 -14.23 -21.75 -10.81
CA TYR A 95 -13.08 -21.28 -10.03
C TYR A 95 -11.77 -21.44 -10.82
N SER A 96 -10.96 -20.38 -10.89
CA SER A 96 -9.67 -20.39 -11.60
C SER A 96 -9.84 -20.87 -13.04
N LEU A 97 -9.03 -21.82 -13.54
CA LEU A 97 -9.23 -22.46 -14.85
C LEU A 97 -10.68 -22.96 -15.09
N GLY A 98 -11.40 -23.32 -14.02
CA GLY A 98 -12.78 -23.80 -14.07
C GLY A 98 -13.77 -22.80 -14.68
N GLY A 99 -13.53 -21.49 -14.57
CA GLY A 99 -14.36 -20.48 -15.24
C GLY A 99 -14.15 -20.41 -16.76
N LEU A 100 -12.97 -20.79 -17.26
CA LEU A 100 -12.71 -20.91 -18.69
C LEU A 100 -13.32 -22.22 -19.23
N ILE A 101 -13.16 -23.32 -18.49
CA ILE A 101 -13.82 -24.61 -18.76
C ILE A 101 -15.35 -24.43 -18.82
N ALA A 102 -15.91 -23.65 -17.88
CA ALA A 102 -17.34 -23.31 -17.85
C ALA A 102 -17.78 -22.50 -19.09
N ARG A 103 -17.03 -21.45 -19.48
CA ARG A 103 -17.28 -20.69 -20.71
C ARG A 103 -17.31 -21.63 -21.92
N TYR A 104 -16.31 -22.51 -22.05
CA TYR A 104 -16.22 -23.41 -23.20
C TYR A 104 -17.39 -24.41 -23.23
N ALA A 105 -17.68 -25.07 -22.10
CA ALA A 105 -18.77 -26.02 -21.97
C ALA A 105 -20.13 -25.42 -22.36
N LEU A 106 -20.40 -24.18 -21.93
CA LEU A 106 -21.63 -23.46 -22.27
C LEU A 106 -21.75 -23.15 -23.78
N GLY A 107 -20.64 -22.81 -24.45
CA GLY A 107 -20.62 -22.67 -25.91
C GLY A 107 -20.86 -23.99 -26.64
N THR A 108 -20.30 -25.11 -26.16
CA THR A 108 -20.61 -26.44 -26.70
C THR A 108 -22.10 -26.78 -26.56
N LEU A 109 -22.73 -26.47 -25.42
CA LEU A 109 -24.18 -26.68 -25.23
C LEU A 109 -25.02 -25.79 -26.17
N GLU A 110 -24.63 -24.54 -26.39
CA GLU A 110 -25.26 -23.63 -27.36
C GLU A 110 -25.15 -24.15 -28.80
N ARG A 111 -23.94 -24.54 -29.22
CA ARG A 111 -23.62 -25.15 -30.53
C ARG A 111 -24.47 -26.38 -30.83
N GLU A 112 -24.76 -27.19 -29.82
CA GLU A 112 -25.57 -28.41 -29.95
C GLU A 112 -27.08 -28.18 -29.73
N HIS A 113 -27.53 -26.93 -29.65
CA HIS A 113 -28.93 -26.56 -29.45
C HIS A 113 -29.57 -27.16 -28.19
N PHE A 114 -28.78 -27.31 -27.11
CA PHE A 114 -29.21 -27.80 -25.80
C PHE A 114 -30.46 -27.08 -25.28
N TRP A 115 -30.50 -25.75 -25.42
CA TRP A 115 -31.61 -24.89 -25.00
C TRP A 115 -32.89 -25.04 -25.83
N SER A 116 -32.84 -25.76 -26.96
CA SER A 116 -34.02 -26.13 -27.76
C SER A 116 -34.40 -27.60 -27.57
N THR A 117 -33.66 -28.33 -26.74
CA THR A 117 -33.80 -29.77 -26.51
C THR A 117 -33.81 -30.07 -25.00
N SER A 118 -32.74 -30.64 -24.43
CA SER A 118 -32.67 -31.05 -23.02
C SER A 118 -32.85 -29.90 -22.02
N GLY A 119 -32.50 -28.67 -22.41
CA GLY A 119 -32.61 -27.46 -21.59
C GLY A 119 -33.83 -26.59 -21.86
N GLN A 120 -34.80 -27.01 -22.69
CA GLN A 120 -35.87 -26.14 -23.22
C GLN A 120 -36.70 -25.40 -22.16
N ASN A 121 -36.85 -25.97 -20.96
CA ASN A 121 -37.64 -25.41 -19.87
C ASN A 121 -36.78 -25.02 -18.64
N VAL A 122 -35.49 -24.77 -18.84
CA VAL A 122 -34.51 -24.46 -17.78
C VAL A 122 -33.93 -23.06 -17.97
N ALA A 123 -34.34 -22.12 -17.12
CA ALA A 123 -33.89 -20.74 -17.17
C ALA A 123 -32.42 -20.58 -16.74
N PRO A 124 -31.52 -19.98 -17.54
CA PRO A 124 -30.14 -19.72 -17.13
C PRO A 124 -30.08 -18.47 -16.23
N VAL A 125 -29.72 -18.65 -14.96
CA VAL A 125 -29.80 -17.57 -13.95
C VAL A 125 -28.45 -16.89 -13.75
N ASN A 126 -27.52 -17.51 -13.02
CA ASN A 126 -26.23 -16.91 -12.68
C ASN A 126 -25.06 -17.64 -13.36
N PHE A 127 -24.19 -16.89 -14.03
CA PHE A 127 -22.85 -17.32 -14.40
C PHE A 127 -21.83 -16.56 -13.53
N THR A 128 -21.23 -17.23 -12.54
CA THR A 128 -20.26 -16.61 -11.62
C THR A 128 -18.86 -17.18 -11.83
N THR A 129 -17.83 -16.34 -11.84
CA THR A 129 -16.43 -16.78 -11.79
C THR A 129 -15.66 -16.21 -10.59
N PHE A 130 -14.80 -17.05 -10.01
CA PHE A 130 -13.90 -16.69 -8.90
C PHE A 130 -12.45 -16.80 -9.35
N ALA A 131 -11.71 -15.69 -9.33
CA ALA A 131 -10.30 -15.59 -9.72
C ALA A 131 -9.96 -16.35 -11.02
N THR A 132 -10.80 -16.21 -12.06
CA THR A 132 -10.66 -16.87 -13.37
C THR A 132 -9.85 -16.00 -14.33
N PRO A 133 -8.81 -16.51 -15.03
CA PRO A 133 -7.98 -15.69 -15.91
C PRO A 133 -8.66 -15.47 -17.27
N HIS A 134 -9.65 -14.56 -17.33
CA HIS A 134 -10.44 -14.32 -18.54
C HIS A 134 -9.60 -13.80 -19.72
N LEU A 135 -8.51 -13.08 -19.46
CA LEU A 135 -7.53 -12.58 -20.44
C LEU A 135 -6.25 -13.46 -20.49
N GLY A 136 -6.33 -14.72 -20.04
CA GLY A 136 -5.17 -15.58 -19.84
C GLY A 136 -4.27 -15.13 -18.68
N VAL A 137 -3.08 -15.72 -18.57
CA VAL A 137 -2.07 -15.42 -17.52
C VAL A 137 -0.77 -14.83 -18.08
N ARG A 138 -0.75 -14.50 -19.38
CA ARG A 138 0.39 -13.88 -20.05
C ARG A 138 0.69 -12.51 -19.42
N THR A 139 1.91 -12.34 -18.90
CA THR A 139 2.33 -11.13 -18.19
C THR A 139 2.66 -10.00 -19.19
N PRO A 140 2.10 -8.78 -19.03
CA PRO A 140 2.29 -7.65 -19.96
C PRO A 140 3.57 -6.82 -19.73
N SER A 141 4.43 -7.21 -18.78
CA SER A 141 5.70 -6.51 -18.54
C SER A 141 6.72 -6.84 -19.65
N PRO A 142 7.46 -5.84 -20.17
CA PRO A 142 8.50 -6.03 -21.19
C PRO A 142 9.82 -6.61 -20.63
N SER A 143 9.87 -7.00 -19.34
CA SER A 143 11.11 -7.48 -18.73
C SER A 143 11.55 -8.85 -19.27
N LEU A 144 12.87 -9.08 -19.33
CA LEU A 144 13.44 -10.38 -19.76
C LEU A 144 12.93 -11.57 -18.92
N LEU A 145 12.67 -11.35 -17.63
CA LEU A 145 12.08 -12.36 -16.75
C LEU A 145 10.63 -12.67 -17.12
N SER A 146 9.85 -11.66 -17.52
CA SER A 146 8.48 -11.84 -18.01
C SER A 146 8.44 -12.53 -19.38
N SER A 147 9.38 -12.22 -20.28
CA SER A 147 9.53 -12.94 -21.56
C SER A 147 9.89 -14.42 -21.32
N LEU A 148 10.79 -14.72 -20.39
CA LEU A 148 11.14 -16.08 -20.00
C LEU A 148 9.96 -16.82 -19.35
N TYR A 149 9.23 -16.17 -18.44
CA TYR A 149 8.03 -16.72 -17.81
C TYR A 149 6.93 -17.04 -18.83
N ASN A 150 6.62 -16.10 -19.73
CA ASN A 150 5.62 -16.28 -20.78
C ASN A 150 6.00 -17.41 -21.76
N SER A 151 7.29 -17.62 -22.02
CA SER A 151 7.79 -18.67 -22.92
C SER A 151 7.86 -20.05 -22.24
N LEU A 152 8.23 -20.13 -20.97
CA LEU A 152 8.27 -21.41 -20.24
C LEU A 152 6.87 -21.85 -19.79
N GLY A 153 6.06 -20.94 -19.24
CA GLY A 153 4.75 -21.26 -18.67
C GLY A 153 3.78 -21.91 -19.67
N SER A 154 3.80 -21.45 -20.94
CA SER A 154 3.00 -22.03 -22.03
C SER A 154 3.30 -23.51 -22.31
N ARG A 155 4.49 -23.99 -21.96
CA ARG A 155 4.97 -25.35 -22.25
C ARG A 155 4.93 -26.31 -21.06
N LEU A 156 4.80 -25.79 -19.83
CA LEU A 156 4.87 -26.58 -18.60
C LEU A 156 3.56 -27.25 -18.20
N VAL A 157 2.42 -26.81 -18.73
CA VAL A 157 1.08 -27.33 -18.37
C VAL A 157 0.33 -27.93 -19.57
N SER A 158 1.08 -28.42 -20.57
CA SER A 158 0.54 -29.00 -21.81
C SER A 158 -0.47 -28.07 -22.51
N MET A 159 -1.54 -28.57 -23.13
CA MET A 159 -2.50 -27.74 -23.89
C MET A 159 -3.13 -26.63 -23.04
N SER A 160 -3.51 -26.93 -21.79
CA SER A 160 -4.02 -25.92 -20.85
C SER A 160 -2.99 -24.81 -20.58
N GLY A 161 -1.69 -25.13 -20.62
CA GLY A 161 -0.60 -24.16 -20.56
C GLY A 161 -0.56 -23.27 -21.80
N ALA A 162 -0.59 -23.85 -23.00
CA ALA A 162 -0.59 -23.10 -24.26
C ALA A 162 -1.77 -22.11 -24.32
N GLN A 163 -2.97 -22.59 -24.00
CA GLN A 163 -4.21 -21.81 -24.00
C GLN A 163 -4.23 -20.70 -22.94
N LEU A 164 -3.74 -20.97 -21.72
CA LEU A 164 -3.65 -19.96 -20.66
C LEU A 164 -2.64 -18.84 -21.00
N PHE A 165 -1.59 -19.14 -21.76
CA PHE A 165 -0.54 -18.17 -22.13
C PHE A 165 -0.75 -17.51 -23.51
N LEU A 166 -1.87 -17.81 -24.19
CA LEU A 166 -2.20 -17.33 -25.53
C LEU A 166 -1.10 -17.69 -26.54
N ALA A 167 -0.75 -18.97 -26.54
CA ALA A 167 0.34 -19.58 -27.32
C ALA A 167 -0.09 -20.86 -28.04
N ASP A 168 -1.39 -21.17 -28.02
CA ASP A 168 -2.05 -22.10 -28.92
C ASP A 168 -2.56 -21.38 -30.17
N ASP A 169 -2.81 -22.16 -31.21
CA ASP A 169 -3.54 -21.78 -32.41
C ASP A 169 -4.67 -22.80 -32.52
N TYR A 170 -5.93 -22.35 -32.41
CA TYR A 170 -7.06 -23.26 -32.14
C TYR A 170 -7.65 -23.86 -33.42
N HIS A 171 -7.79 -23.05 -34.47
CA HIS A 171 -8.31 -23.48 -35.78
C HIS A 171 -7.24 -23.52 -36.89
N GLY A 172 -6.00 -23.08 -36.63
CA GLY A 172 -4.97 -22.92 -37.67
C GLY A 172 -5.04 -21.58 -38.41
N ASP A 173 -5.84 -20.63 -37.89
CA ASP A 173 -5.99 -19.26 -38.39
C ASP A 173 -5.10 -18.25 -37.63
N GLY A 174 -4.31 -18.72 -36.66
CA GLY A 174 -3.48 -17.90 -35.80
C GLY A 174 -4.21 -17.32 -34.58
N ARG A 175 -5.50 -17.60 -34.38
CA ARG A 175 -6.26 -17.18 -33.19
C ARG A 175 -6.14 -18.23 -32.08
N CYS A 176 -5.78 -17.76 -30.88
CA CYS A 176 -5.76 -18.59 -29.68
C CYS A 176 -7.18 -18.90 -29.18
N LEU A 177 -7.39 -20.03 -28.49
CA LEU A 177 -8.72 -20.48 -28.06
C LEU A 177 -9.46 -19.42 -27.23
N LEU A 178 -8.78 -18.70 -26.33
CA LEU A 178 -9.45 -17.71 -25.47
C LEU A 178 -9.96 -16.49 -26.24
N GLU A 179 -9.33 -16.17 -27.38
CA GLU A 179 -9.75 -15.13 -28.31
C GLU A 179 -10.94 -15.59 -29.17
N VAL A 180 -10.91 -16.82 -29.68
CA VAL A 180 -12.07 -17.42 -30.37
C VAL A 180 -13.28 -17.54 -29.42
N MET A 181 -13.06 -17.95 -28.16
CA MET A 181 -14.07 -17.98 -27.10
C MET A 181 -14.52 -16.59 -26.60
N SER A 182 -13.88 -15.51 -27.05
CA SER A 182 -14.30 -14.13 -26.73
C SER A 182 -15.22 -13.54 -27.80
N ASP A 183 -15.18 -14.09 -29.01
CA ASP A 183 -15.76 -13.52 -30.23
C ASP A 183 -17.28 -13.26 -30.11
N PRO A 184 -17.76 -12.01 -30.26
CA PRO A 184 -19.16 -11.67 -30.02
C PRO A 184 -20.16 -12.35 -30.97
N GLY A 185 -19.70 -12.87 -32.11
CA GLY A 185 -20.52 -13.61 -33.08
C GLY A 185 -20.61 -15.12 -32.81
N ARG A 186 -19.80 -15.68 -31.91
CA ARG A 186 -19.68 -17.14 -31.71
C ARG A 186 -20.50 -17.67 -30.53
N GLU A 187 -20.70 -18.99 -30.51
CA GLU A 187 -21.54 -19.71 -29.54
C GLU A 187 -21.17 -19.45 -28.08
N TRP A 188 -19.88 -19.25 -27.77
CA TRP A 188 -19.40 -19.01 -26.41
C TRP A 188 -19.95 -17.71 -25.80
N VAL A 189 -20.06 -16.64 -26.60
CA VAL A 189 -20.66 -15.38 -26.14
C VAL A 189 -22.18 -15.45 -26.20
N ALA A 190 -22.75 -16.11 -27.22
CA ALA A 190 -24.20 -16.35 -27.27
C ALA A 190 -24.72 -17.10 -26.03
N ALA A 191 -24.00 -18.14 -25.57
CA ALA A 191 -24.32 -18.87 -24.36
C ALA A 191 -24.27 -17.98 -23.11
N LEU A 192 -23.24 -17.13 -22.98
CA LEU A 192 -23.11 -16.18 -21.86
C LEU A 192 -24.19 -15.09 -21.85
N ARG A 193 -24.72 -14.69 -23.02
CA ARG A 193 -25.86 -13.75 -23.11
C ARG A 193 -27.15 -14.32 -22.51
N ARG A 194 -27.33 -15.64 -22.49
CA ARG A 194 -28.57 -16.27 -21.96
C ARG A 194 -28.73 -16.20 -20.45
N PHE A 195 -27.64 -16.04 -19.68
CA PHE A 195 -27.72 -15.92 -18.22
C PHE A 195 -28.27 -14.56 -17.81
N ARG A 196 -29.23 -14.52 -16.87
CA ARG A 196 -29.75 -13.25 -16.30
C ARG A 196 -28.60 -12.39 -15.76
N ARG A 197 -27.69 -13.00 -15.00
CA ARG A 197 -26.61 -12.35 -14.26
C ARG A 197 -25.25 -13.01 -14.56
N ARG A 198 -24.21 -12.17 -14.64
CA ARG A 198 -22.81 -12.55 -14.92
C ARG A 198 -21.89 -11.85 -13.92
N ASP A 199 -21.28 -12.60 -13.02
CA ASP A 199 -20.42 -12.08 -11.95
C ASP A 199 -18.96 -12.47 -12.16
N VAL A 200 -18.02 -11.54 -11.93
CA VAL A 200 -16.59 -11.86 -11.77
C VAL A 200 -16.08 -11.37 -10.42
N PHE A 201 -15.49 -12.28 -9.63
CA PHE A 201 -14.86 -12.00 -8.34
C PHE A 201 -13.34 -12.00 -8.49
N ALA A 202 -12.72 -10.83 -8.38
CA ALA A 202 -11.31 -10.60 -8.66
C ALA A 202 -10.53 -10.16 -7.42
N ASN A 203 -9.51 -10.94 -7.03
CA ASN A 203 -8.59 -10.58 -5.94
C ASN A 203 -7.76 -9.36 -6.32
N ILE A 204 -7.85 -8.27 -5.55
CA ILE A 204 -7.04 -7.05 -5.80
C ILE A 204 -5.57 -7.29 -5.46
N VAL A 205 -5.32 -8.03 -4.37
CA VAL A 205 -3.99 -8.26 -3.80
C VAL A 205 -3.71 -9.75 -3.55
N ASN A 206 -2.45 -10.08 -3.38
CA ASN A 206 -1.92 -11.42 -3.03
C ASN A 206 -2.21 -12.57 -4.01
N ASP A 207 -2.95 -12.35 -5.10
CA ASP A 207 -3.19 -13.38 -6.12
C ASP A 207 -2.08 -13.35 -7.17
N ARG A 208 -1.11 -14.26 -6.99
CA ARG A 208 0.03 -14.45 -7.89
C ARG A 208 -0.23 -15.47 -9.00
N THR A 209 -1.44 -16.01 -9.08
CA THR A 209 -1.83 -17.02 -10.08
C THR A 209 -2.74 -16.40 -11.13
N VAL A 210 -3.68 -15.55 -10.70
CA VAL A 210 -4.59 -14.80 -11.56
C VAL A 210 -4.66 -13.36 -11.03
N PRO A 211 -3.83 -12.44 -11.57
CA PRO A 211 -3.85 -11.03 -11.17
C PRO A 211 -5.19 -10.34 -11.46
N TYR A 212 -5.42 -9.20 -10.82
CA TYR A 212 -6.70 -8.51 -10.82
C TYR A 212 -7.25 -8.23 -12.23
N TYR A 213 -6.41 -7.68 -13.12
CA TYR A 213 -6.82 -7.23 -14.46
C TYR A 213 -7.46 -8.34 -15.32
N THR A 214 -6.87 -9.55 -15.29
CA THR A 214 -7.38 -10.71 -16.03
C THR A 214 -8.58 -11.38 -15.33
N ALA A 215 -8.71 -11.24 -14.01
CA ALA A 215 -9.89 -11.71 -13.27
C ALA A 215 -11.14 -10.82 -13.46
N SER A 216 -10.95 -9.51 -13.61
CA SER A 216 -12.04 -8.51 -13.70
C SER A 216 -12.33 -8.02 -15.12
N ILE A 217 -11.62 -8.53 -16.14
CA ILE A 217 -11.80 -8.18 -17.55
C ILE A 217 -11.54 -6.67 -17.75
N THR A 218 -10.31 -6.24 -17.41
CA THR A 218 -9.79 -4.87 -17.56
C THR A 218 -8.31 -4.89 -17.95
N ASP A 219 -7.83 -3.77 -18.48
CA ASP A 219 -6.44 -3.39 -18.72
C ASP A 219 -5.78 -2.64 -17.54
N VAL A 220 -6.54 -2.34 -16.47
CA VAL A 220 -6.04 -1.61 -15.29
C VAL A 220 -5.67 -2.57 -14.16
N GLN A 221 -4.45 -2.42 -13.61
CA GLN A 221 -4.08 -3.02 -12.32
C GLN A 221 -4.15 -1.96 -11.21
N PRO A 222 -5.06 -2.11 -10.21
CA PRO A 222 -5.12 -1.21 -9.07
C PRO A 222 -3.84 -1.28 -8.23
N GLU A 223 -3.33 -0.11 -7.83
CA GLU A 223 -2.20 0.01 -6.90
C GLU A 223 -2.64 -0.12 -5.44
N THR A 224 -3.86 0.33 -5.12
CA THR A 224 -4.48 0.14 -3.79
C THR A 224 -5.93 -0.34 -3.90
N PRO A 225 -6.47 -0.99 -2.85
CA PRO A 225 -7.86 -1.49 -2.82
C PRO A 225 -8.96 -0.41 -2.87
N GLN A 226 -8.60 0.87 -2.74
CA GLN A 226 -9.56 1.99 -2.67
C GLN A 226 -9.86 2.60 -4.04
N LEU A 227 -9.12 2.21 -5.09
CA LEU A 227 -9.15 2.86 -6.42
C LEU A 227 -10.00 2.09 -7.46
N HIS A 228 -10.90 1.20 -7.01
CA HIS A 228 -11.75 0.41 -7.91
C HIS A 228 -13.17 1.03 -8.04
N PRO A 229 -13.68 1.32 -9.26
CA PRO A 229 -14.95 2.02 -9.49
C PRO A 229 -16.21 1.13 -9.36
N GLY A 230 -16.10 -0.04 -8.74
CA GLY A 230 -17.20 -0.98 -8.50
C GLY A 230 -17.09 -1.66 -7.13
N PRO A 231 -18.06 -2.49 -6.71
CA PRO A 231 -18.17 -2.97 -5.33
C PRO A 231 -16.89 -3.69 -4.85
N VAL A 232 -16.29 -3.16 -3.78
CA VAL A 232 -15.12 -3.74 -3.11
C VAL A 232 -15.54 -4.48 -1.86
N ILE A 233 -15.35 -5.80 -1.85
CA ILE A 233 -15.50 -6.62 -0.63
C ILE A 233 -14.21 -6.47 0.19
N PHE A 234 -14.24 -5.56 1.17
CA PHE A 234 -13.22 -5.47 2.22
C PHE A 234 -13.42 -6.59 3.25
N VAL A 235 -12.52 -7.57 3.27
CA VAL A 235 -12.68 -8.77 4.11
C VAL A 235 -12.05 -8.60 5.49
N ASN A 236 -12.42 -7.53 6.20
CA ASN A 236 -11.88 -7.25 7.54
C ASN A 236 -12.51 -8.18 8.60
N ASP A 237 -11.70 -8.71 9.53
CA ASP A 237 -12.15 -9.62 10.59
C ASP A 237 -12.48 -8.87 11.90
N VAL A 238 -13.53 -8.04 11.85
CA VAL A 238 -13.95 -7.13 12.96
C VAL A 238 -15.22 -7.60 13.69
N ASN A 239 -16.06 -8.44 13.07
CA ASN A 239 -17.34 -8.90 13.62
C ASN A 239 -17.31 -10.38 14.08
N ASP A 240 -16.42 -10.73 15.01
CA ASP A 240 -16.58 -11.93 15.85
C ASP A 240 -16.94 -11.45 17.28
N THR A 241 -18.21 -11.07 17.45
CA THR A 241 -18.71 -10.30 18.61
C THR A 241 -18.93 -11.17 19.86
N ASN A 242 -17.93 -11.98 20.23
CA ASN A 242 -17.94 -12.77 21.45
C ASN A 242 -16.50 -12.99 21.98
N PRO A 243 -15.95 -12.08 22.82
CA PRO A 243 -14.53 -12.06 23.20
C PRO A 243 -14.01 -13.22 24.07
N SER A 244 -14.77 -14.33 24.19
CA SER A 244 -14.70 -15.24 25.34
C SER A 244 -14.45 -16.71 25.05
N ASN A 245 -14.40 -17.16 23.77
CA ASN A 245 -14.27 -18.59 23.48
C ASN A 245 -13.54 -18.97 22.17
N HIS A 246 -12.70 -18.08 21.65
CA HIS A 246 -11.75 -18.40 20.58
C HIS A 246 -10.32 -18.09 21.00
N THR A 247 -9.86 -18.85 22.01
CA THR A 247 -8.45 -19.20 22.15
C THR A 247 -7.97 -19.86 20.86
N SER A 248 -7.38 -19.08 19.96
CA SER A 248 -6.34 -19.68 19.12
C SER A 248 -5.11 -19.85 20.00
N GLU A 249 -5.05 -20.99 20.68
CA GLU A 249 -3.79 -21.53 21.18
C GLU A 249 -2.75 -21.38 20.04
N PRO A 250 -1.56 -20.84 20.31
CA PRO A 250 -0.44 -21.10 19.43
C PRO A 250 -0.33 -22.62 19.28
N PRO A 251 -0.03 -23.17 18.09
CA PRO A 251 0.56 -24.51 18.10
C PRO A 251 1.80 -24.41 19.00
N GLU A 252 1.95 -25.34 19.95
CA GLU A 252 3.21 -25.45 20.71
C GLU A 252 4.31 -25.73 19.68
N GLU A 253 5.00 -24.67 19.21
CA GLU A 253 6.19 -24.74 18.36
C GLU A 253 7.32 -25.31 19.21
N SER A 254 7.24 -26.63 19.42
CA SER A 254 8.28 -27.44 20.02
C SER A 254 9.62 -27.06 19.42
N TRP A 255 10.69 -27.11 20.21
CA TRP A 255 12.05 -26.95 19.69
C TRP A 255 12.31 -27.90 18.50
N ASN A 256 11.66 -29.07 18.49
CA ASN A 256 11.66 -29.99 17.36
C ASN A 256 10.96 -29.42 16.12
N GLU A 257 9.81 -28.76 16.24
CA GLU A 257 9.10 -28.12 15.11
C GLU A 257 9.93 -26.98 14.52
N THR A 258 10.54 -26.11 15.33
CA THR A 258 11.36 -24.98 14.83
C THR A 258 12.66 -25.45 14.17
N ILE A 259 13.32 -26.47 14.73
CA ILE A 259 14.49 -27.11 14.11
C ILE A 259 14.08 -27.80 12.80
N LYS A 260 12.93 -28.48 12.79
CA LYS A 260 12.36 -29.17 11.62
C LYS A 260 11.94 -28.18 10.54
N GLU A 261 11.34 -27.03 10.85
CA GLU A 261 10.98 -26.02 9.85
C GLU A 261 12.23 -25.40 9.22
N LYS A 262 13.24 -25.01 10.01
CA LYS A 262 14.52 -24.50 9.49
C LYS A 262 15.29 -25.55 8.69
N SER A 263 15.31 -26.80 9.17
CA SER A 263 15.93 -27.92 8.45
C SER A 263 15.17 -28.27 7.17
N MET A 264 13.84 -28.19 7.17
CA MET A 264 12.99 -28.34 5.98
C MET A 264 13.19 -27.18 5.00
N LEU A 265 13.50 -25.97 5.46
CA LEU A 265 13.84 -24.84 4.59
C LEU A 265 15.21 -25.02 3.93
N LEU A 266 16.21 -25.50 4.69
CA LEU A 266 17.54 -25.86 4.20
C LEU A 266 17.49 -27.06 3.23
N LEU A 267 16.68 -28.07 3.56
CA LEU A 267 16.38 -29.21 2.70
C LEU A 267 15.60 -28.77 1.45
N PHE A 268 14.65 -27.85 1.58
CA PHE A 268 13.92 -27.30 0.44
C PHE A 268 14.87 -26.58 -0.52
N TYR A 269 15.72 -25.67 -0.06
CA TYR A 269 16.65 -24.96 -0.93
C TYR A 269 17.75 -25.86 -1.53
N SER A 270 18.29 -26.83 -0.76
CA SER A 270 19.29 -27.77 -1.29
C SER A 270 18.70 -28.79 -2.26
N LEU A 271 17.44 -29.22 -2.07
CA LEU A 271 16.72 -30.04 -3.04
C LEU A 271 16.02 -29.20 -4.13
N PHE A 272 15.96 -27.87 -4.05
CA PHE A 272 15.20 -27.04 -5.00
C PHE A 272 15.60 -27.25 -6.47
N PRO A 273 16.90 -27.38 -6.83
CA PRO A 273 17.29 -27.74 -8.20
C PRO A 273 16.79 -29.12 -8.62
N LEU A 274 16.79 -30.10 -7.71
CA LEU A 274 16.27 -31.45 -7.95
C LEU A 274 14.74 -31.47 -8.07
N TRP A 275 14.04 -30.65 -7.28
CA TRP A 275 12.59 -30.41 -7.41
C TRP A 275 12.24 -29.75 -8.74
N ILE A 276 13.03 -28.78 -9.21
CA ILE A 276 12.85 -28.20 -10.55
C ILE A 276 13.06 -29.28 -11.62
N LEU A 277 14.14 -30.06 -11.57
CA LEU A 277 14.40 -31.13 -12.55
C LEU A 277 13.29 -32.21 -12.53
N ALA A 278 12.81 -32.59 -11.35
CA ALA A 278 11.69 -33.52 -11.19
C ALA A 278 10.36 -32.94 -11.71
N PHE A 279 10.09 -31.65 -11.45
CA PHE A 279 8.92 -30.95 -11.97
C PHE A 279 8.96 -30.81 -13.50
N LEU A 280 10.12 -30.47 -14.08
CA LEU A 280 10.32 -30.43 -15.53
C LEU A 280 10.12 -31.82 -16.16
N GLY A 281 10.71 -32.86 -15.57
CA GLY A 281 10.50 -34.25 -15.98
C GLY A 281 9.02 -34.67 -15.90
N HIS A 282 8.33 -34.32 -14.81
CA HIS A 282 6.89 -34.56 -14.66
C HIS A 282 6.06 -33.77 -15.66
N SER A 283 6.42 -32.51 -15.97
CA SER A 283 5.74 -31.67 -16.97
C SER A 283 5.87 -32.24 -18.38
N VAL A 284 7.04 -32.77 -18.75
CA VAL A 284 7.25 -33.47 -20.02
C VAL A 284 6.47 -34.78 -20.08
N TRP A 285 6.55 -35.61 -19.03
CA TRP A 285 5.79 -36.85 -18.91
C TRP A 285 4.27 -36.62 -18.98
N GLN A 286 3.77 -35.63 -18.23
CA GLN A 286 2.36 -35.28 -18.19
C GLN A 286 1.89 -34.59 -19.48
N SER A 287 2.76 -33.88 -20.20
CA SER A 287 2.46 -33.39 -21.55
C SER A 287 2.35 -34.54 -22.57
N HIS A 288 3.18 -35.57 -22.47
CA HIS A 288 3.03 -36.79 -23.27
C HIS A 288 1.71 -37.52 -22.94
N HIS A 289 1.38 -37.71 -21.66
CA HIS A 289 0.15 -38.37 -21.25
C HIS A 289 -1.11 -37.56 -21.59
N SER A 290 -1.08 -36.23 -21.47
CA SER A 290 -2.14 -35.34 -21.95
C SER A 290 -2.32 -35.49 -23.47
N SER A 291 -1.24 -35.34 -24.24
CA SER A 291 -1.26 -35.51 -25.70
C SER A 291 -1.82 -36.87 -26.15
N ARG A 292 -1.61 -37.94 -25.35
CA ARG A 292 -2.25 -39.23 -25.57
C ARG A 292 -3.75 -39.18 -25.31
N ARG A 293 -4.19 -38.72 -24.13
CA ARG A 293 -5.62 -38.59 -23.79
C ARG A 293 -6.38 -37.71 -24.77
N ILE A 294 -5.81 -36.60 -25.24
CA ILE A 294 -6.41 -35.72 -26.25
C ILE A 294 -6.59 -36.47 -27.58
N ARG A 295 -5.58 -37.20 -28.06
CA ARG A 295 -5.70 -38.02 -29.28
C ARG A 295 -6.69 -39.16 -29.13
N GLU A 296 -6.70 -39.82 -27.97
CA GLU A 296 -7.63 -40.92 -27.65
C GLU A 296 -9.08 -40.39 -27.56
N TYR A 297 -9.30 -39.23 -26.94
CA TYR A 297 -10.59 -38.52 -26.87
C TYR A 297 -11.09 -38.05 -28.25
N ARG A 298 -10.25 -37.35 -29.03
CA ARG A 298 -10.61 -36.91 -30.40
C ARG A 298 -10.91 -38.12 -31.31
N ARG A 299 -10.16 -39.22 -31.19
CA ARG A 299 -10.46 -40.50 -31.90
C ARG A 299 -11.75 -41.18 -31.43
N GLY A 300 -12.09 -41.06 -30.15
CA GLY A 300 -13.28 -41.67 -29.55
C GLY A 300 -14.60 -41.03 -30.00
N ARG A 301 -14.58 -39.79 -30.51
CA ARG A 301 -15.78 -39.17 -31.09
C ARG A 301 -16.31 -39.95 -32.30
N PRO A 302 -17.64 -40.07 -32.47
CA PRO A 302 -18.25 -40.61 -33.69
C PRO A 302 -17.69 -39.91 -34.93
N LEU A 303 -17.49 -40.67 -36.03
CA LEU A 303 -16.88 -40.13 -37.25
C LEU A 303 -17.65 -38.91 -37.80
N VAL A 304 -18.99 -38.95 -37.73
CA VAL A 304 -19.86 -37.84 -38.13
C VAL A 304 -19.60 -36.57 -37.33
N GLN A 305 -19.26 -36.68 -36.03
CA GLN A 305 -18.94 -35.51 -35.22
C GLN A 305 -17.56 -34.95 -35.55
N ARG A 306 -16.55 -35.82 -35.77
CA ARG A 306 -15.23 -35.38 -36.25
C ARG A 306 -15.31 -34.63 -37.57
N VAL A 307 -16.05 -35.15 -38.56
CA VAL A 307 -16.22 -34.47 -39.85
C VAL A 307 -17.00 -33.15 -39.70
N LYS A 308 -17.97 -33.06 -38.79
CA LYS A 308 -18.65 -31.79 -38.48
C LYS A 308 -17.72 -30.76 -37.80
N ASP A 309 -16.90 -31.21 -36.87
CA ASP A 309 -15.92 -30.38 -36.18
C ASP A 309 -14.87 -29.87 -37.20
N GLU A 310 -14.25 -30.78 -37.98
CA GLU A 310 -13.21 -30.49 -38.99
C GLU A 310 -13.72 -29.58 -40.14
N VAL A 311 -14.88 -29.87 -40.75
CA VAL A 311 -15.47 -29.03 -41.82
C VAL A 311 -15.89 -27.65 -41.30
N ARG A 312 -16.21 -27.54 -39.99
CA ARG A 312 -16.50 -26.25 -39.39
C ARG A 312 -15.24 -25.47 -39.03
N ASP A 313 -14.17 -26.12 -38.56
CA ASP A 313 -12.88 -25.45 -38.36
C ASP A 313 -12.38 -24.81 -39.68
N GLU A 314 -12.57 -25.51 -40.81
CA GLU A 314 -12.28 -25.00 -42.16
C GLU A 314 -13.20 -23.84 -42.57
N ALA A 315 -14.51 -23.91 -42.31
CA ALA A 315 -15.45 -22.84 -42.60
C ALA A 315 -15.26 -21.58 -41.71
N ASP A 316 -14.93 -21.78 -40.44
CA ASP A 316 -14.68 -20.71 -39.47
C ASP A 316 -13.33 -20.02 -39.76
N SER A 317 -12.33 -20.75 -40.30
CA SER A 317 -11.08 -20.20 -40.84
C SER A 317 -11.32 -19.36 -42.11
N LEU A 318 -12.14 -19.85 -43.06
CA LEU A 318 -12.57 -19.09 -44.23
C LEU A 318 -13.34 -17.80 -43.88
N LEU A 319 -14.13 -17.81 -42.80
CA LEU A 319 -14.76 -16.60 -42.26
C LEU A 319 -13.73 -15.64 -41.62
N GLY A 320 -12.71 -16.16 -40.94
CA GLY A 320 -11.60 -15.36 -40.39
C GLY A 320 -10.84 -14.59 -41.48
N VAL A 321 -10.50 -15.26 -42.59
CA VAL A 321 -9.89 -14.62 -43.77
C VAL A 321 -10.78 -13.52 -44.34
N LYS A 322 -12.11 -13.68 -44.30
CA LYS A 322 -13.03 -12.67 -44.84
C LYS A 322 -13.04 -11.38 -44.01
N TYR A 323 -13.04 -11.47 -42.68
CA TYR A 323 -12.92 -10.29 -41.82
C TYR A 323 -11.56 -9.61 -41.95
N ALA A 324 -10.48 -10.36 -42.14
CA ALA A 324 -9.14 -9.81 -42.36
C ALA A 324 -9.00 -9.03 -43.70
N ILE A 325 -9.92 -9.21 -44.65
CA ILE A 325 -9.95 -8.48 -45.93
C ILE A 325 -10.77 -7.18 -45.84
N GLU A 326 -11.65 -7.04 -44.84
CA GLU A 326 -12.50 -5.84 -44.68
C GLU A 326 -11.81 -4.72 -43.87
N ASP A 327 -10.72 -5.02 -43.14
CA ASP A 327 -10.01 -4.08 -42.25
C ASP A 327 -8.75 -3.41 -42.87
N ASP A 328 -8.34 -3.82 -44.09
CA ASP A 328 -7.12 -3.35 -44.77
C ASP A 328 -7.42 -2.93 -46.23
N GLY A 329 -8.11 -1.80 -46.40
CA GLY A 329 -8.88 -1.47 -47.62
C GLY A 329 -8.84 -0.02 -48.13
N GLY A 330 -7.70 0.68 -48.00
CA GLY A 330 -7.55 2.10 -48.34
C GLY A 330 -7.53 2.49 -49.84
N GLY A 331 -8.59 2.22 -50.60
CA GLY A 331 -8.99 3.01 -51.78
C GLY A 331 -8.72 2.50 -53.22
N SER A 332 -9.43 3.14 -54.17
CA SER A 332 -9.40 3.02 -55.64
C SER A 332 -9.88 1.70 -56.29
N GLY A 333 -11.13 1.72 -56.77
CA GLY A 333 -11.81 0.57 -57.39
C GLY A 333 -11.68 0.41 -58.91
N LEU A 334 -12.60 -0.40 -59.46
CA LEU A 334 -13.04 -0.44 -60.86
C LEU A 334 -14.46 -1.08 -60.95
N THR A 335 -15.06 -1.11 -62.14
CA THR A 335 -16.53 -1.14 -62.35
C THR A 335 -17.12 -2.48 -62.81
N SER A 336 -18.47 -2.57 -62.73
CA SER A 336 -19.38 -3.32 -63.66
C SER A 336 -19.31 -4.87 -63.67
N ASP A 337 -20.40 -5.64 -63.87
CA ASP A 337 -21.84 -5.33 -63.95
C ASP A 337 -22.72 -6.59 -63.76
N ALA A 338 -24.05 -6.41 -63.75
CA ALA A 338 -25.10 -7.43 -63.98
C ALA A 338 -25.33 -8.53 -62.89
N ALA A 339 -26.58 -8.96 -62.59
CA ALA A 339 -27.90 -8.45 -62.98
C ALA A 339 -28.98 -8.78 -61.92
N SER A 340 -30.08 -8.01 -61.95
CA SER A 340 -31.21 -8.05 -61.02
C SER A 340 -32.40 -8.90 -61.49
N CYS A 341 -33.16 -9.49 -60.55
CA CYS A 341 -34.62 -9.69 -60.55
C CYS A 341 -35.06 -10.50 -59.31
N ILE A 342 -36.16 -10.22 -58.61
CA ILE A 342 -36.94 -8.98 -58.54
C ILE A 342 -37.55 -8.80 -57.13
N SER A 343 -38.35 -7.76 -56.93
CA SER A 343 -38.78 -7.12 -55.68
C SER A 343 -39.95 -7.74 -54.89
N SER A 344 -39.93 -7.53 -53.57
CA SER A 344 -41.07 -6.91 -52.83
C SER A 344 -40.54 -5.91 -51.79
N SER A 345 -40.95 -4.64 -51.93
CA SER A 345 -40.56 -3.46 -51.11
C SER A 345 -41.69 -3.13 -50.09
N PRO A 346 -41.70 -2.02 -49.28
CA PRO A 346 -40.84 -0.82 -49.19
C PRO A 346 -40.49 -0.47 -47.69
N SER A 347 -40.19 0.74 -47.19
CA SER A 347 -39.26 1.88 -47.49
C SER A 347 -39.42 2.96 -46.37
N PRO A 348 -38.61 4.04 -46.24
CA PRO A 348 -37.16 4.22 -46.43
C PRO A 348 -36.48 5.00 -45.26
N SER A 349 -35.14 5.09 -45.25
CA SER A 349 -34.39 6.04 -44.40
C SER A 349 -34.16 7.40 -45.09
N PRO A 350 -34.11 8.55 -44.36
CA PRO A 350 -33.72 9.85 -44.92
C PRO A 350 -32.21 9.96 -45.25
N PRO A 351 -31.80 10.94 -46.09
CA PRO A 351 -30.40 11.17 -46.47
C PRO A 351 -29.60 11.96 -45.41
N PRO A 352 -28.25 11.95 -45.48
CA PRO A 352 -27.40 12.71 -44.56
C PRO A 352 -27.46 14.22 -44.85
N VAL A 353 -27.42 15.03 -43.79
CA VAL A 353 -27.20 16.48 -43.83
C VAL A 353 -25.96 16.77 -42.98
N ALA A 354 -24.98 17.48 -43.54
CA ALA A 354 -23.83 17.97 -42.79
C ALA A 354 -24.17 19.32 -42.15
N ILE A 355 -23.82 19.48 -40.87
CA ILE A 355 -23.78 20.74 -40.14
C ILE A 355 -22.48 20.73 -39.32
N ASP A 356 -21.91 21.92 -39.09
CA ASP A 356 -20.61 22.14 -38.47
C ASP A 356 -20.58 21.91 -36.94
N ALA A 357 -19.54 22.44 -36.29
CA ALA A 357 -19.13 22.15 -34.92
C ALA A 357 -20.04 22.69 -33.81
N GLU A 358 -19.70 22.24 -32.59
CA GLU A 358 -20.17 22.65 -31.25
C GLU A 358 -21.41 21.95 -30.66
N ASP A 359 -21.29 21.67 -29.35
CA ASP A 359 -22.23 21.20 -28.32
C ASP A 359 -23.07 19.90 -28.44
N THR A 360 -22.75 18.97 -27.52
CA THR A 360 -23.62 17.96 -26.86
C THR A 360 -24.11 16.77 -27.72
N ILE A 361 -24.43 15.59 -27.16
CA ILE A 361 -24.74 15.22 -25.76
C ILE A 361 -23.79 14.14 -25.23
N ALA A 362 -23.28 14.35 -24.02
CA ALA A 362 -22.58 13.32 -23.26
C ALA A 362 -23.57 12.41 -22.52
N ASN A 363 -23.40 11.08 -22.64
CA ASN A 363 -23.99 10.11 -21.71
C ASN A 363 -22.90 9.60 -20.75
N THR A 364 -23.21 9.59 -19.46
CA THR A 364 -22.22 9.54 -18.39
C THR A 364 -21.63 8.16 -18.12
N HIS A 365 -20.31 8.02 -18.29
CA HIS A 365 -19.49 7.12 -17.48
C HIS A 365 -18.64 7.95 -16.50
N PRO A 366 -18.92 7.90 -15.18
CA PRO A 366 -18.12 8.64 -14.20
C PRO A 366 -16.70 8.05 -14.08
N ASN A 367 -15.70 8.88 -14.38
CA ASN A 367 -14.26 8.73 -14.08
C ASN A 367 -13.57 7.41 -14.48
N LEU A 368 -12.64 7.48 -15.44
CA LEU A 368 -11.65 6.41 -15.62
C LEU A 368 -10.81 6.24 -14.34
N PRO A 369 -10.53 5.00 -13.87
CA PRO A 369 -9.83 4.77 -12.62
C PRO A 369 -8.32 5.04 -12.72
N THR A 370 -7.76 5.58 -11.65
CA THR A 370 -6.31 5.74 -11.48
C THR A 370 -5.66 4.40 -11.08
N GLY A 371 -5.09 3.71 -12.07
CA GLY A 371 -4.23 2.55 -11.88
C GLY A 371 -3.25 2.43 -13.03
N THR A 372 -2.41 1.39 -13.02
CA THR A 372 -1.46 1.18 -14.13
C THR A 372 -2.15 0.57 -15.34
N ASN A 373 -2.26 1.34 -16.42
CA ASN A 373 -2.67 0.84 -17.73
C ASN A 373 -1.62 -0.15 -18.26
N LEU A 374 -2.02 -1.39 -18.47
CA LEU A 374 -1.12 -2.48 -18.85
C LEU A 374 -0.92 -2.53 -20.36
N ASN A 375 0.33 -2.74 -20.80
CA ASN A 375 0.64 -3.01 -22.21
C ASN A 375 0.25 -4.45 -22.58
N LEU A 376 -1.06 -4.70 -22.66
CA LEU A 376 -1.64 -6.00 -22.99
C LEU A 376 -1.22 -6.47 -24.40
N HIS A 377 -1.08 -7.79 -24.57
CA HIS A 377 -0.88 -8.44 -25.87
C HIS A 377 -2.07 -8.19 -26.82
N PRO A 378 -1.92 -8.17 -28.16
CA PRO A 378 -3.05 -7.96 -29.08
C PRO A 378 -4.26 -8.85 -28.81
N ALA A 379 -4.05 -10.18 -28.68
CA ALA A 379 -5.10 -11.12 -28.30
C ALA A 379 -5.75 -10.80 -26.93
N GLN A 380 -5.00 -10.26 -25.96
CA GLN A 380 -5.58 -9.84 -24.67
C GLN A 380 -6.48 -8.60 -24.82
N ARG A 381 -6.16 -7.67 -25.73
CA ARG A 381 -6.98 -6.50 -26.05
C ARG A 381 -8.26 -6.91 -26.77
N SER A 382 -8.14 -7.80 -27.75
CA SER A 382 -9.26 -8.43 -28.46
C SER A 382 -10.22 -9.13 -27.47
N ILE A 383 -9.71 -10.02 -26.61
CA ILE A 383 -10.51 -10.68 -25.57
C ILE A 383 -11.17 -9.66 -24.61
N LEU A 384 -10.42 -8.63 -24.20
CA LEU A 384 -10.90 -7.58 -23.31
C LEU A 384 -12.06 -6.78 -23.91
N GLN A 385 -11.93 -6.34 -25.16
CA GLN A 385 -12.95 -5.59 -25.89
C GLN A 385 -14.19 -6.46 -26.09
N ASN A 386 -14.01 -7.66 -26.63
CA ASN A 386 -15.10 -8.56 -26.96
C ASN A 386 -15.91 -9.02 -25.74
N LEU A 387 -15.26 -9.37 -24.63
CA LEU A 387 -15.97 -9.78 -23.41
C LEU A 387 -16.70 -8.61 -22.74
N ASN A 388 -16.21 -7.39 -22.86
CA ASN A 388 -16.90 -6.19 -22.34
C ASN A 388 -18.11 -5.76 -23.21
N THR A 389 -18.41 -6.44 -24.32
CA THR A 389 -19.72 -6.33 -25.00
C THR A 389 -20.87 -6.94 -24.20
N LEU A 390 -20.57 -7.69 -23.13
CA LEU A 390 -21.57 -8.21 -22.18
C LEU A 390 -21.61 -7.36 -20.90
N PRO A 391 -22.79 -7.14 -20.31
CA PRO A 391 -22.87 -6.57 -18.96
C PRO A 391 -22.42 -7.61 -17.92
N TRP A 392 -21.31 -7.32 -17.24
CA TRP A 392 -20.75 -8.07 -16.11
C TRP A 392 -20.84 -7.25 -14.83
N GLU A 393 -21.22 -7.88 -13.72
CA GLU A 393 -20.96 -7.33 -12.38
C GLU A 393 -19.50 -7.65 -12.00
N LYS A 394 -18.70 -6.61 -11.74
CA LYS A 394 -17.26 -6.72 -11.48
C LYS A 394 -16.97 -6.46 -10.00
N ILE A 395 -16.82 -7.54 -9.23
CA ILE A 395 -16.65 -7.50 -7.79
C ILE A 395 -15.16 -7.61 -7.46
N ALA A 396 -14.62 -6.57 -6.83
CA ALA A 396 -13.24 -6.54 -6.39
C ALA A 396 -13.13 -7.06 -4.95
N VAL A 397 -12.16 -7.94 -4.68
CA VAL A 397 -12.06 -8.63 -3.38
C VAL A 397 -10.72 -8.33 -2.71
N HIS A 398 -10.77 -7.80 -1.49
CA HIS A 398 -9.60 -7.51 -0.68
C HIS A 398 -9.46 -8.52 0.47
N VAL A 399 -8.68 -9.58 0.21
CA VAL A 399 -8.25 -10.58 1.20
C VAL A 399 -6.88 -10.15 1.77
N GLN A 400 -6.81 -9.90 3.08
CA GLN A 400 -5.67 -9.29 3.78
C GLN A 400 -4.79 -10.32 4.50
N LEU A 401 -5.38 -11.19 5.32
CA LEU A 401 -4.68 -12.15 6.17
C LEU A 401 -4.10 -13.33 5.37
N SER A 402 -4.56 -13.53 4.14
CA SER A 402 -4.09 -14.59 3.24
C SER A 402 -3.07 -14.12 2.19
N ARG A 403 -1.81 -14.56 2.34
CA ARG A 403 -0.79 -14.56 1.26
C ARG A 403 -1.10 -15.52 0.10
N HIS A 404 -2.28 -16.16 0.10
CA HIS A 404 -2.78 -17.06 -0.93
C HIS A 404 -4.25 -16.75 -1.25
N SER A 405 -4.58 -15.49 -1.51
CA SER A 405 -5.94 -15.02 -1.80
C SER A 405 -6.63 -15.82 -2.94
N HIS A 406 -5.86 -16.32 -3.92
CA HIS A 406 -6.33 -17.27 -4.94
C HIS A 406 -7.04 -18.50 -4.38
N ALA A 407 -6.60 -19.04 -3.24
CA ALA A 407 -7.23 -20.19 -2.57
C ALA A 407 -8.21 -19.75 -1.48
N ALA A 408 -8.08 -18.51 -0.98
CA ALA A 408 -8.98 -17.95 0.02
C ALA A 408 -10.32 -17.53 -0.57
N ILE A 409 -10.37 -17.00 -1.79
CA ILE A 409 -11.59 -16.41 -2.39
C ILE A 409 -12.82 -17.35 -2.42
N ILE A 410 -12.62 -18.67 -2.42
CA ILE A 410 -13.69 -19.70 -2.29
C ILE A 410 -13.59 -20.56 -1.01
N TYR A 411 -12.74 -20.17 -0.05
CA TYR A 411 -12.37 -20.94 1.16
C TYR A 411 -11.95 -22.40 0.86
N ARG A 412 -11.11 -22.57 -0.19
CA ARG A 412 -10.82 -23.85 -0.87
C ARG A 412 -10.37 -25.02 0.02
N HIS A 413 -9.74 -24.73 1.17
CA HIS A 413 -9.26 -25.73 2.12
C HIS A 413 -9.86 -25.43 3.49
N GLN A 414 -11.02 -26.03 3.77
CA GLN A 414 -11.78 -25.79 5.01
C GLN A 414 -10.94 -26.06 6.27
N GLY A 415 -11.25 -25.34 7.36
CA GLY A 415 -10.52 -25.42 8.63
C GLY A 415 -9.22 -24.60 8.68
N ARG A 416 -8.53 -24.36 7.55
CA ARG A 416 -7.27 -23.58 7.56
C ARG A 416 -7.49 -22.12 7.97
N ARG A 417 -6.93 -21.70 9.11
CA ARG A 417 -7.07 -20.32 9.65
C ARG A 417 -6.72 -19.25 8.61
N ARG A 418 -5.62 -19.44 7.87
CA ARG A 418 -5.10 -18.54 6.82
C ARG A 418 -5.99 -18.39 5.56
N LEU A 419 -7.19 -18.99 5.52
CA LEU A 419 -8.18 -18.81 4.45
C LEU A 419 -9.54 -18.30 4.94
N ARG A 420 -9.76 -18.13 6.26
CA ARG A 420 -11.09 -17.90 6.87
C ARG A 420 -11.86 -16.72 6.28
N GLU A 421 -11.15 -15.67 5.88
CA GLU A 421 -11.67 -14.51 5.13
C GLU A 421 -12.60 -14.93 3.97
N GLY A 422 -12.24 -15.99 3.24
CA GLY A 422 -13.02 -16.55 2.15
C GLY A 422 -14.49 -16.80 2.45
N LYS A 423 -14.82 -17.12 3.70
CA LYS A 423 -16.22 -17.28 4.13
C LYS A 423 -17.06 -16.05 3.79
N LYS A 424 -16.55 -14.85 4.05
CA LYS A 424 -17.26 -13.57 3.85
C LYS A 424 -17.46 -13.23 2.37
N VAL A 425 -16.53 -13.64 1.51
CA VAL A 425 -16.68 -13.50 0.05
C VAL A 425 -17.84 -14.38 -0.44
N VAL A 426 -17.91 -15.62 0.07
CA VAL A 426 -19.02 -16.55 -0.18
C VAL A 426 -20.33 -16.04 0.45
N ASP A 427 -20.32 -15.52 1.67
CA ASP A 427 -21.48 -14.93 2.36
C ASP A 427 -22.04 -13.69 1.64
N TRP A 428 -21.19 -12.93 0.95
CA TRP A 428 -21.61 -11.82 0.11
C TRP A 428 -22.25 -12.33 -1.17
N TRP A 429 -21.57 -13.24 -1.88
CA TRP A 429 -22.04 -13.82 -3.15
C TRP A 429 -23.41 -14.50 -3.02
N LEU A 430 -23.62 -15.30 -1.96
CA LEU A 430 -24.88 -16.03 -1.75
C LEU A 430 -26.11 -15.13 -1.64
N ARG A 431 -25.94 -13.84 -1.29
CA ARG A 431 -27.03 -12.85 -1.29
C ARG A 431 -27.64 -12.71 -2.69
N GLY A 432 -26.79 -12.56 -3.71
CA GLY A 432 -27.20 -12.47 -5.11
C GLY A 432 -27.63 -13.80 -5.75
N VAL A 433 -27.52 -14.93 -5.03
CA VAL A 433 -27.95 -16.25 -5.51
C VAL A 433 -29.36 -16.62 -5.03
N GLY A 434 -29.77 -16.15 -3.84
CA GLY A 434 -31.04 -16.56 -3.21
C GLY A 434 -32.21 -15.57 -3.30
N THR A 435 -32.00 -14.32 -3.75
CA THR A 435 -33.04 -13.26 -3.71
C THR A 435 -33.64 -12.95 -5.09
N ASP A 436 -34.33 -13.93 -5.67
CA ASP A 436 -35.05 -13.81 -6.94
C ASP A 436 -36.46 -13.16 -6.76
N GLY A 437 -36.62 -12.31 -5.73
CA GLY A 437 -37.92 -11.79 -5.26
C GLY A 437 -38.02 -10.26 -5.29
N GLU A 438 -38.93 -9.77 -6.14
CA GLU A 438 -39.37 -8.38 -6.35
C GLU A 438 -38.34 -7.40 -6.94
N ASP A 439 -38.72 -6.74 -8.04
CA ASP A 439 -37.98 -5.65 -8.64
C ASP A 439 -38.20 -4.37 -7.81
N GLY A 440 -37.13 -3.82 -7.22
CA GLY A 440 -37.16 -2.61 -6.40
C GLY A 440 -35.90 -1.76 -6.58
N GLU A 441 -36.08 -0.45 -6.66
CA GLU A 441 -34.98 0.50 -6.89
C GLU A 441 -33.98 0.50 -5.73
N VAL A 442 -32.69 0.29 -6.03
CA VAL A 442 -31.61 0.55 -5.06
C VAL A 442 -31.29 2.05 -5.06
N GLY A 443 -32.27 2.84 -4.58
CA GLY A 443 -32.08 4.23 -4.21
C GLY A 443 -31.11 4.35 -3.03
N GLY A 444 -30.27 5.38 -3.04
CA GLY A 444 -29.24 5.57 -2.03
C GLY A 444 -29.75 6.14 -0.70
N GLY A 445 -28.90 6.04 0.34
CA GLY A 445 -29.04 6.83 1.57
C GLY A 445 -29.87 6.19 2.70
N GLY A 446 -29.39 5.07 3.26
CA GLY A 446 -29.97 4.47 4.47
C GLY A 446 -28.94 3.70 5.30
N ASP A 447 -28.94 3.91 6.62
CA ASP A 447 -28.10 3.19 7.59
C ASP A 447 -28.57 1.72 7.73
N LEU A 448 -27.63 0.78 7.53
CA LEU A 448 -27.89 -0.67 7.52
C LEU A 448 -27.29 -1.42 8.72
N THR A 449 -27.04 -0.73 9.84
CA THR A 449 -26.59 -1.35 11.11
C THR A 449 -27.66 -2.18 11.84
N THR A 450 -28.93 -2.12 11.42
CA THR A 450 -30.09 -2.63 12.20
C THR A 450 -30.57 -4.04 11.84
N GLY A 451 -29.97 -4.72 10.85
CA GLY A 451 -30.49 -5.97 10.29
C GLY A 451 -30.20 -7.28 11.04
N ILE A 452 -29.24 -7.32 11.96
CA ILE A 452 -28.69 -8.59 12.52
C ILE A 452 -29.35 -9.02 13.85
N GLY A 453 -30.11 -8.14 14.51
CA GLY A 453 -30.60 -8.32 15.89
C GLY A 453 -31.73 -9.32 16.14
N LYS A 454 -32.04 -10.26 15.22
CA LYS A 454 -33.28 -11.08 15.29
C LYS A 454 -33.13 -12.61 15.32
N LEU A 455 -31.91 -13.17 15.30
CA LEU A 455 -31.71 -14.64 15.33
C LEU A 455 -31.40 -15.25 16.70
N THR A 456 -31.36 -14.46 17.79
CA THR A 456 -30.80 -14.90 19.09
C THR A 456 -31.71 -14.66 20.31
N MET A 457 -33.03 -14.76 20.14
CA MET A 457 -33.96 -15.00 21.27
C MET A 457 -35.13 -15.90 20.89
N LEU A 458 -35.11 -17.15 21.39
CA LEU A 458 -36.31 -17.82 21.89
C LEU A 458 -35.91 -18.81 23.00
N ARG A 459 -36.86 -19.13 23.89
CA ARG A 459 -36.56 -19.64 25.24
C ARG A 459 -36.48 -21.16 25.34
N SER A 460 -35.69 -21.60 26.32
CA SER A 460 -35.85 -22.89 26.99
C SER A 460 -37.31 -23.12 27.44
N ILE A 461 -37.88 -24.26 27.06
CA ILE A 461 -39.05 -24.87 27.71
C ILE A 461 -38.69 -26.33 28.02
N ARG A 462 -39.11 -26.80 29.20
CA ARG A 462 -38.80 -28.13 29.72
C ARG A 462 -39.57 -29.22 28.96
N SER A 463 -38.95 -30.39 28.81
CA SER A 463 -39.66 -31.67 28.73
C SER A 463 -39.12 -32.61 29.81
N THR A 464 -39.98 -33.47 30.36
CA THR A 464 -39.69 -34.30 31.53
C THR A 464 -39.86 -35.78 31.24
N SER A 465 -38.84 -36.58 31.51
CA SER A 465 -38.98 -38.03 31.68
C SER A 465 -38.05 -38.52 32.79
N ALA A 466 -38.59 -39.19 33.80
CA ALA A 466 -37.83 -39.75 34.92
C ALA A 466 -38.11 -41.24 35.08
N ARG A 467 -37.07 -42.04 35.37
CA ARG A 467 -37.11 -43.31 36.11
C ARG A 467 -35.67 -43.74 36.50
N PRO A 468 -35.46 -44.55 37.57
CA PRO A 468 -34.48 -44.18 38.61
C PRO A 468 -33.67 -45.35 39.23
N ILE A 469 -32.98 -45.06 40.37
CA ILE A 469 -32.32 -45.98 41.34
C ILE A 469 -31.08 -46.72 40.76
N ILE A 470 -29.98 -47.09 41.48
CA ILE A 470 -29.73 -47.55 42.86
C ILE A 470 -28.44 -46.92 43.49
N ARG A 471 -28.42 -46.93 44.84
CA ARG A 471 -27.36 -46.74 45.88
C ARG A 471 -25.90 -47.14 45.51
N SER A 472 -24.83 -46.81 46.28
CA SER A 472 -24.71 -46.40 47.71
C SER A 472 -23.50 -45.49 48.00
N ALA A 473 -23.46 -44.89 49.20
CA ALA A 473 -22.33 -44.12 49.72
C ALA A 473 -21.60 -44.82 50.88
N THR A 474 -20.35 -44.40 51.16
CA THR A 474 -19.67 -44.64 52.45
C THR A 474 -18.78 -43.42 52.81
N THR A 475 -18.43 -43.26 54.09
CA THR A 475 -18.01 -41.99 54.71
C THR A 475 -16.85 -42.19 55.69
N THR A 476 -15.89 -41.25 55.79
CA THR A 476 -15.11 -41.07 57.05
C THR A 476 -14.55 -39.66 57.30
N THR A 477 -15.04 -39.06 58.40
CA THR A 477 -14.40 -38.08 59.32
C THR A 477 -12.93 -38.43 59.59
N ALA A 478 -11.88 -37.58 59.62
CA ALA A 478 -11.63 -36.21 60.14
C ALA A 478 -11.43 -36.09 61.68
N LEU A 479 -10.25 -35.62 62.17
CA LEU A 479 -10.07 -34.62 63.27
C LEU A 479 -8.60 -34.29 63.69
N ARG A 480 -8.26 -32.98 63.83
CA ARG A 480 -7.31 -32.35 64.82
C ARG A 480 -5.79 -32.74 64.81
N ARG A 481 -4.82 -32.02 65.42
CA ARG A 481 -4.82 -30.82 66.32
C ARG A 481 -3.47 -30.01 66.32
N SER A 482 -3.56 -28.67 66.19
CA SER A 482 -2.89 -27.58 66.98
C SER A 482 -1.37 -27.45 67.27
N ILE A 483 -0.95 -26.18 67.50
CA ILE A 483 0.32 -25.65 68.10
C ILE A 483 1.48 -25.53 67.07
N ALA A 484 2.40 -24.54 67.08
CA ALA A 484 2.82 -23.55 68.10
C ALA A 484 2.91 -22.06 67.61
N ARG A 485 3.87 -21.27 68.16
CA ARG A 485 4.29 -19.88 67.83
C ARG A 485 5.76 -19.67 68.24
N VAL A 486 6.45 -18.63 67.72
CA VAL A 486 7.34 -17.67 68.45
C VAL A 486 7.62 -16.46 67.52
N SER A 487 8.19 -15.35 68.02
CA SER A 487 8.32 -14.04 67.33
C SER A 487 9.60 -13.28 67.78
N LEU A 488 9.83 -12.06 67.25
CA LEU A 488 10.89 -11.06 67.58
C LEU A 488 12.30 -11.35 66.99
N SER A 489 13.18 -10.39 66.64
CA SER A 489 13.09 -8.92 66.46
C SER A 489 14.31 -8.34 65.69
N THR A 490 14.26 -7.06 65.30
CA THR A 490 15.31 -6.21 64.65
C THR A 490 16.40 -5.69 65.63
N PRO A 491 17.40 -4.82 65.28
CA PRO A 491 17.90 -4.25 63.99
C PRO A 491 19.47 -4.23 63.81
N HIS A 492 19.97 -3.47 62.80
CA HIS A 492 21.16 -2.55 62.81
C HIS A 492 22.48 -2.79 61.98
N THR A 493 22.63 -1.94 60.93
CA THR A 493 23.81 -1.10 60.51
C THR A 493 25.01 -1.62 59.66
N THR A 494 25.34 -0.79 58.64
CA THR A 494 26.67 -0.36 58.11
C THR A 494 27.26 -0.88 56.78
N THR A 495 27.62 0.09 55.92
CA THR A 495 28.69 0.14 54.88
C THR A 495 28.55 -0.51 53.48
N ILE A 496 28.37 0.38 52.50
CA ILE A 496 28.92 0.47 51.12
C ILE A 496 29.81 -0.68 50.61
N ALA A 497 29.44 -1.27 49.47
CA ALA A 497 30.36 -1.75 48.43
C ALA A 497 29.64 -1.83 47.05
N HIS A 498 30.36 -1.58 45.94
CA HIS A 498 29.84 -1.84 44.59
C HIS A 498 29.59 -3.34 44.37
N ARG A 499 28.48 -3.71 43.72
CA ARG A 499 28.37 -5.00 43.01
C ARG A 499 27.35 -4.99 41.87
N THR A 500 27.72 -5.65 40.79
CA THR A 500 26.93 -5.86 39.56
C THR A 500 25.67 -6.65 39.86
N PHE A 501 24.50 -6.15 39.45
CA PHE A 501 23.25 -6.89 39.54
C PHE A 501 23.11 -7.90 38.39
N MET A 502 23.53 -9.14 38.62
CA MET A 502 22.95 -10.29 37.91
C MET A 502 21.63 -10.65 38.57
N THR A 503 20.52 -10.46 37.86
CA THR A 503 19.20 -10.91 38.31
C THR A 503 19.06 -12.42 38.15
N THR A 504 19.38 -13.17 39.20
CA THR A 504 19.13 -14.62 39.25
C THR A 504 17.61 -14.90 39.29
N SER A 505 17.03 -15.19 38.14
CA SER A 505 15.64 -15.65 38.02
C SER A 505 15.47 -16.99 38.72
N VAL A 506 14.66 -17.05 39.78
CA VAL A 506 14.36 -18.29 40.52
C VAL A 506 13.55 -19.23 39.61
N GLN A 507 14.15 -20.35 39.20
CA GLN A 507 13.45 -21.40 38.48
C GLN A 507 12.52 -22.17 39.43
N LEU A 508 11.25 -21.78 39.47
CA LEU A 508 10.18 -22.58 40.06
C LEU A 508 9.77 -23.69 39.07
N SER A 509 10.40 -24.85 39.20
CA SER A 509 10.07 -26.04 38.42
C SER A 509 8.74 -26.64 38.86
N ALA A 510 7.65 -26.28 38.17
CA ALA A 510 6.34 -26.94 38.27
C ALA A 510 5.96 -27.52 36.91
N ALA A 511 5.76 -28.84 36.83
CA ALA A 511 5.38 -29.51 35.59
C ALA A 511 3.85 -29.47 35.39
N GLY A 512 3.39 -28.76 34.37
CA GLY A 512 1.99 -28.81 33.92
C GLY A 512 1.59 -27.67 32.96
N HIS A 513 1.03 -28.05 31.80
CA HIS A 513 0.36 -27.20 30.80
C HIS A 513 1.15 -25.98 30.27
N GLY A 514 1.76 -26.13 29.09
CA GLY A 514 2.58 -25.11 28.41
C GLY A 514 1.82 -23.97 27.72
N GLY A 515 0.67 -23.55 28.25
CA GLY A 515 -0.07 -22.42 27.70
C GLY A 515 0.64 -21.08 27.96
N GLU A 516 0.75 -20.22 26.95
CA GLU A 516 1.20 -18.84 27.16
C GLU A 516 0.23 -18.10 28.11
N LEU A 517 0.78 -17.40 29.11
CA LEU A 517 -0.01 -16.61 30.04
C LEU A 517 -0.60 -15.40 29.32
N ASN A 518 -1.91 -15.42 29.07
CA ASN A 518 -2.66 -14.30 28.47
C ASN A 518 -2.83 -13.13 29.47
N VAL A 519 -1.70 -12.52 29.84
CA VAL A 519 -1.60 -11.35 30.73
C VAL A 519 -1.08 -10.20 29.89
N ARG A 520 -1.86 -9.12 29.76
CA ARG A 520 -1.43 -7.91 29.03
C ARG A 520 -0.19 -7.33 29.74
N PRO A 521 0.98 -7.21 29.07
CA PRO A 521 2.19 -6.69 29.70
C PRO A 521 2.06 -5.19 29.99
N PRO A 522 2.90 -4.64 30.90
CA PRO A 522 3.06 -3.19 31.00
C PRO A 522 3.62 -2.62 29.68
N PRO A 523 3.38 -1.32 29.37
CA PRO A 523 3.93 -0.72 28.16
C PRO A 523 5.46 -0.62 28.18
N ASP A 524 6.08 -0.81 27.01
CA ASP A 524 7.53 -0.69 26.83
C ASP A 524 8.03 0.68 27.31
N THR A 525 9.15 0.70 28.03
CA THR A 525 9.69 1.89 28.72
C THR A 525 9.89 3.08 27.77
N VAL A 526 10.25 2.85 26.51
CA VAL A 526 10.39 3.92 25.50
C VAL A 526 9.08 4.68 25.29
N LEU A 527 7.95 3.97 25.24
CA LEU A 527 6.62 4.56 25.02
C LEU A 527 6.23 5.44 26.22
N THR A 528 6.47 4.96 27.44
CA THR A 528 6.13 5.67 28.68
C THR A 528 7.07 6.83 28.96
N SER A 529 8.37 6.71 28.68
CA SER A 529 9.32 7.82 28.77
C SER A 529 8.99 8.96 27.80
N ILE A 530 8.62 8.65 26.55
CA ILE A 530 8.18 9.66 25.58
C ILE A 530 6.87 10.31 26.05
N ALA A 531 5.88 9.54 26.51
CA ALA A 531 4.62 10.07 27.01
C ALA A 531 4.81 10.97 28.25
N ALA A 532 5.59 10.52 29.23
CA ALA A 532 5.86 11.26 30.47
C ALA A 532 6.59 12.59 30.20
N TYR A 533 7.60 12.61 29.32
CA TYR A 533 8.25 13.86 28.87
C TYR A 533 7.29 14.76 28.09
N THR A 534 6.38 14.18 27.31
CA THR A 534 5.39 14.94 26.55
C THR A 534 4.39 15.67 27.47
N HIS A 535 3.98 15.05 28.58
CA HIS A 535 3.07 15.68 29.55
C HIS A 535 3.79 16.53 30.59
N ASN A 536 5.02 16.18 30.96
CA ASN A 536 5.82 16.83 32.00
C ASN A 536 7.22 17.20 31.48
N PRO A 537 7.34 18.10 30.48
CA PRO A 537 8.63 18.47 29.91
C PRO A 537 9.51 19.20 30.92
N LYS A 538 10.83 18.95 30.81
CA LYS A 538 11.88 19.73 31.47
C LYS A 538 12.68 20.41 30.37
N PHE A 539 12.91 21.72 30.45
CA PHE A 539 13.81 22.44 29.55
C PHE A 539 14.98 22.97 30.37
N ASP A 540 16.20 22.60 29.99
CA ASP A 540 17.43 22.90 30.73
C ASP A 540 17.80 24.40 30.58
N ASN A 541 17.58 24.95 29.39
CA ASN A 541 17.74 26.37 29.08
C ASN A 541 16.49 26.90 28.34
N PRO A 542 15.39 27.20 29.05
CA PRO A 542 14.11 27.49 28.44
C PRO A 542 14.15 28.72 27.52
N ASP A 543 14.82 29.81 27.90
CA ASP A 543 14.87 31.00 27.04
C ASP A 543 15.60 30.74 25.72
N LEU A 544 16.75 30.05 25.74
CA LEU A 544 17.45 29.65 24.50
C LEU A 544 16.62 28.69 23.64
N ALA A 545 15.89 27.76 24.28
CA ALA A 545 15.01 26.82 23.59
C ALA A 545 13.82 27.53 22.93
N TYR A 546 13.16 28.46 23.62
CA TYR A 546 12.05 29.24 23.04
C TYR A 546 12.53 30.25 21.98
N ASP A 547 13.68 30.91 22.17
CA ASP A 547 14.28 31.78 21.15
C ASP A 547 14.57 30.98 19.87
N THR A 548 15.23 29.82 20.01
CA THR A 548 15.58 28.98 18.85
C THR A 548 14.35 28.34 18.21
N ALA A 549 13.32 27.98 18.99
CA ALA A 549 12.04 27.52 18.47
C ALA A 549 11.30 28.59 17.67
N HIS A 550 11.37 29.86 18.10
CA HIS A 550 10.77 30.98 17.39
C HIS A 550 11.50 31.29 16.08
N TYR A 551 12.84 31.27 16.06
CA TYR A 551 13.59 31.34 14.80
C TYR A 551 13.29 30.14 13.87
N CYS A 552 13.16 28.93 14.43
CA CYS A 552 12.76 27.74 13.67
C CYS A 552 11.35 27.89 13.06
N LEU A 553 10.39 28.43 13.81
CA LEU A 553 9.02 28.68 13.33
C LEU A 553 9.01 29.64 12.13
N LEU A 554 9.76 30.76 12.21
CA LEU A 554 9.86 31.72 11.11
C LEU A 554 10.61 31.15 9.90
N ASP A 555 11.72 30.43 10.10
CA ASP A 555 12.47 29.79 9.02
C ASP A 555 11.62 28.76 8.26
N THR A 556 10.90 27.91 9.01
CA THR A 556 10.03 26.84 8.48
C THR A 556 8.83 27.41 7.71
N LEU A 557 8.17 28.44 8.24
CA LEU A 557 7.12 29.19 7.50
C LEU A 557 7.68 29.81 6.23
N GLY A 558 8.88 30.41 6.28
CA GLY A 558 9.53 30.95 5.10
C GLY A 558 9.78 29.89 4.03
N CYS A 559 10.29 28.73 4.42
CA CYS A 559 10.54 27.62 3.48
C CYS A 559 9.24 27.10 2.83
N ALA A 560 8.14 27.08 3.56
CA ALA A 560 6.81 26.80 3.01
C ALA A 560 6.38 27.85 1.97
N PHE A 561 6.65 29.13 2.18
CA PHE A 561 6.31 30.19 1.22
C PHE A 561 7.17 30.14 -0.05
N GLU A 562 8.47 29.86 0.07
CA GLU A 562 9.36 29.68 -1.09
C GLU A 562 8.91 28.48 -1.95
N ALA A 563 8.42 27.40 -1.33
CA ALA A 563 7.89 26.23 -2.05
C ALA A 563 6.67 26.54 -2.93
N LEU A 564 5.93 27.63 -2.69
CA LEU A 564 4.80 28.08 -3.53
C LEU A 564 5.25 28.48 -4.96
N LYS A 565 6.55 28.70 -5.20
CA LYS A 565 7.09 28.88 -6.55
C LYS A 565 7.11 27.60 -7.39
N HIS A 566 7.02 26.43 -6.77
CA HIS A 566 7.29 25.15 -7.42
C HIS A 566 6.00 24.35 -7.68
N ASP A 567 5.57 24.31 -8.93
CA ASP A 567 4.41 23.52 -9.40
C ASP A 567 4.52 22.03 -9.05
N GLY A 568 5.74 21.53 -8.85
CA GLY A 568 6.01 20.19 -8.33
C GLY A 568 5.35 19.91 -6.97
N CYS A 569 5.31 20.93 -6.10
CA CYS A 569 4.71 20.92 -4.77
C CYS A 569 3.21 21.28 -4.85
N THR A 570 2.89 22.44 -5.42
CA THR A 570 1.56 23.06 -5.30
C THR A 570 0.45 22.19 -5.91
N ARG A 571 0.73 21.46 -7.00
CA ARG A 571 -0.21 20.51 -7.62
C ARG A 571 -0.63 19.33 -6.73
N LEU A 572 0.04 19.09 -5.60
CA LEU A 572 -0.26 18.01 -4.67
C LEU A 572 -1.09 18.47 -3.45
N LEU A 573 -1.31 19.78 -3.32
CA LEU A 573 -1.98 20.43 -2.20
C LEU A 573 -3.51 20.40 -2.35
N GLY A 574 -4.23 21.13 -1.50
CA GLY A 574 -5.68 21.24 -1.50
C GLY A 574 -6.41 20.06 -0.85
N PRO A 575 -7.75 20.06 -0.86
CA PRO A 575 -8.57 18.96 -0.37
C PRO A 575 -8.45 17.72 -1.26
N VAL A 576 -8.79 16.54 -0.72
CA VAL A 576 -8.78 15.28 -1.49
C VAL A 576 -9.85 15.29 -2.59
N VAL A 577 -10.97 15.99 -2.36
CA VAL A 577 -12.01 16.26 -3.36
C VAL A 577 -12.17 17.78 -3.48
N PRO A 578 -11.93 18.37 -4.67
CA PRO A 578 -12.15 19.80 -4.91
C PRO A 578 -13.57 20.24 -4.51
N GLY A 579 -13.69 21.40 -3.85
CA GLY A 579 -14.97 21.89 -3.34
C GLY A 579 -15.40 21.31 -1.98
N THR A 580 -14.57 20.49 -1.33
CA THR A 580 -14.80 20.09 0.07
C THR A 580 -14.78 21.32 0.97
N SER A 581 -15.82 21.48 1.81
CA SER A 581 -15.88 22.48 2.87
C SER A 581 -15.74 21.80 4.23
N VAL A 582 -14.85 22.31 5.09
CA VAL A 582 -14.61 21.77 6.43
C VAL A 582 -14.87 22.87 7.47
N PRO A 583 -15.96 22.81 8.24
CA PRO A 583 -16.27 23.85 9.23
C PRO A 583 -15.18 23.97 10.30
N ASN A 584 -14.71 25.20 10.55
CA ASN A 584 -13.62 25.53 11.48
C ASN A 584 -12.30 24.83 11.10
N GLY A 585 -12.09 24.52 9.82
CA GLY A 585 -10.94 23.76 9.35
C GLY A 585 -9.61 24.47 9.57
N ALA A 586 -8.53 23.70 9.59
CA ALA A 586 -7.19 24.26 9.64
C ALA A 586 -6.88 24.97 8.32
N ARG A 587 -6.43 26.23 8.38
CA ARG A 587 -6.09 27.03 7.20
C ARG A 587 -4.61 26.93 6.88
N VAL A 588 -4.27 26.47 5.67
CA VAL A 588 -2.88 26.20 5.28
C VAL A 588 -2.17 27.51 4.88
N PRO A 589 -1.10 27.93 5.59
CA PRO A 589 -0.35 29.15 5.28
C PRO A 589 0.13 29.17 3.82
N GLY A 590 -0.02 30.31 3.14
CA GLY A 590 0.36 30.46 1.74
C GLY A 590 -0.65 29.94 0.71
N THR A 591 -1.82 29.47 1.13
CA THR A 591 -2.94 29.09 0.25
C THR A 591 -4.26 29.64 0.81
N ASN A 592 -5.40 29.40 0.17
CA ASN A 592 -6.73 29.66 0.73
C ASN A 592 -7.45 28.41 1.26
N TYR A 593 -6.73 27.27 1.35
CA TYR A 593 -7.35 26.00 1.73
C TYR A 593 -7.69 25.95 3.23
N GLU A 594 -8.98 25.76 3.54
CA GLU A 594 -9.51 25.36 4.85
C GLU A 594 -9.81 23.85 4.81
N LEU A 595 -9.13 23.07 5.65
CA LEU A 595 -9.04 21.60 5.53
C LEU A 595 -9.24 20.90 6.88
N ASP A 596 -9.48 19.59 6.85
CA ASP A 596 -9.41 18.76 8.05
C ASP A 596 -7.96 18.71 8.59
N PRO A 597 -7.74 18.51 9.90
CA PRO A 597 -6.40 18.60 10.50
C PRO A 597 -5.40 17.56 9.96
N ILE A 598 -5.85 16.44 9.38
CA ILE A 598 -4.95 15.42 8.79
C ILE A 598 -4.48 15.90 7.42
N ARG A 599 -5.40 16.32 6.54
CA ARG A 599 -5.05 16.82 5.21
C ARG A 599 -4.34 18.18 5.27
N ALA A 600 -4.66 19.03 6.25
CA ALA A 600 -3.93 20.26 6.52
C ALA A 600 -2.48 19.99 6.95
N ALA A 601 -2.27 19.06 7.91
CA ALA A 601 -0.93 18.65 8.33
C ALA A 601 -0.11 18.08 7.16
N TRP A 602 -0.75 17.31 6.28
CA TRP A 602 -0.13 16.82 5.04
C TRP A 602 0.29 17.98 4.12
N ASN A 603 -0.61 18.94 3.89
CA ASN A 603 -0.38 20.09 3.02
C ASN A 603 0.78 20.96 3.52
N PHE A 604 0.75 21.38 4.78
CA PHE A 604 1.76 22.26 5.33
C PHE A 604 3.11 21.54 5.53
N GLY A 605 3.09 20.27 5.93
CA GLY A 605 4.28 19.42 6.01
C GLY A 605 4.92 19.12 4.63
N CYS A 606 4.12 19.06 3.56
CA CYS A 606 4.61 18.98 2.19
C CYS A 606 5.29 20.28 1.75
N LEU A 607 4.67 21.44 2.01
CA LEU A 607 5.23 22.77 1.69
C LEU A 607 6.57 23.01 2.40
N LEU A 608 6.60 22.93 3.74
CA LEU A 608 7.75 23.36 4.53
C LEU A 608 9.03 22.55 4.23
N ARG A 609 8.88 21.26 3.92
CA ARG A 609 10.00 20.35 3.64
C ARG A 609 10.41 20.31 2.16
N TRP A 610 9.61 20.90 1.26
CA TRP A 610 9.68 20.62 -0.17
C TRP A 610 11.08 20.84 -0.76
N LEU A 611 11.65 22.01 -0.46
CA LEU A 611 12.91 22.51 -1.03
C LEU A 611 14.17 22.07 -0.28
N ASP A 612 14.04 21.21 0.74
CA ASP A 612 15.18 20.80 1.56
C ASP A 612 15.89 22.01 2.21
N PHE A 613 15.17 23.10 2.50
CA PHE A 613 15.73 24.38 2.97
C PHE A 613 15.34 24.74 4.42
N ASN A 614 14.59 23.88 5.09
CA ASN A 614 14.23 23.98 6.51
C ASN A 614 15.39 23.52 7.43
N ASP A 615 15.10 23.26 8.70
CA ASP A 615 16.09 22.88 9.71
C ASP A 615 16.75 21.52 9.42
N CYS A 616 17.72 21.13 10.26
CA CYS A 616 18.30 19.80 10.24
C CYS A 616 18.85 19.38 11.60
N TRP A 617 18.81 18.07 11.85
CA TRP A 617 19.49 17.39 12.93
C TRP A 617 20.33 16.23 12.39
N LEU A 618 21.60 16.20 12.78
CA LEU A 618 22.60 15.25 12.27
C LEU A 618 23.19 14.45 13.44
N ALA A 619 22.99 13.13 13.40
CA ALA A 619 23.47 12.18 14.39
C ALA A 619 23.69 10.79 13.73
N ALA A 620 23.38 9.69 14.43
CA ALA A 620 23.37 8.33 13.85
C ALA A 620 22.24 8.17 12.82
N GLU A 621 21.11 8.82 13.06
CA GLU A 621 20.11 9.13 12.04
C GLU A 621 20.15 10.62 11.68
N TRP A 622 19.77 10.95 10.45
CA TRP A 622 19.61 12.33 9.96
C TRP A 622 18.12 12.68 9.88
N GLY A 623 17.73 13.92 10.13
CA GLY A 623 16.34 14.35 9.93
C GLY A 623 16.14 15.85 10.02
N HIS A 624 14.89 16.30 9.91
CA HIS A 624 14.50 17.71 9.96
C HIS A 624 13.38 17.85 11.00
N PRO A 625 13.70 18.14 12.27
CA PRO A 625 12.69 18.16 13.32
C PRO A 625 11.61 19.25 13.16
N SER A 626 11.85 20.27 12.35
CA SER A 626 10.81 21.22 11.90
C SER A 626 9.67 20.57 11.11
N ASP A 627 9.87 19.37 10.53
CA ASP A 627 8.82 18.64 9.78
C ASP A 627 7.57 18.36 10.62
N ASN A 628 7.73 18.23 11.94
CA ASN A 628 6.62 18.05 12.89
C ASN A 628 5.68 19.26 12.97
N LEU A 629 6.11 20.44 12.49
CA LEU A 629 5.27 21.65 12.49
C LEU A 629 4.01 21.47 11.63
N GLY A 630 4.03 20.59 10.63
CA GLY A 630 2.84 20.20 9.86
C GLY A 630 1.70 19.76 10.76
N GLY A 631 1.91 18.72 11.56
CA GLY A 631 0.93 18.23 12.55
C GLY A 631 0.67 19.23 13.68
N ILE A 632 1.72 19.84 14.25
CA ILE A 632 1.60 20.75 15.40
C ILE A 632 0.75 21.98 15.08
N LEU A 633 1.11 22.74 14.05
CA LEU A 633 0.47 24.03 13.76
C LEU A 633 -0.96 23.83 13.25
N MET A 634 -1.19 22.84 12.39
CA MET A 634 -2.51 22.60 11.79
C MET A 634 -3.51 22.00 12.78
N VAL A 635 -3.07 21.15 13.71
CA VAL A 635 -3.94 20.72 14.83
C VAL A 635 -4.21 21.89 15.78
N ALA A 636 -3.21 22.72 16.08
CA ALA A 636 -3.39 23.85 17.00
C ALA A 636 -4.31 24.95 16.43
N ASP A 637 -4.24 25.21 15.12
CA ASP A 637 -5.15 26.11 14.39
C ASP A 637 -6.60 25.59 14.39
N TRP A 638 -6.80 24.32 14.00
CA TRP A 638 -8.12 23.66 14.04
C TRP A 638 -8.74 23.66 15.45
N ILE A 639 -7.96 23.34 16.48
CA ILE A 639 -8.44 23.39 17.88
C ILE A 639 -8.80 24.83 18.26
N SER A 640 -8.01 25.83 17.86
CA SER A 640 -8.26 27.24 18.20
C SER A 640 -9.53 27.78 17.54
N ARG A 641 -9.73 27.49 16.25
CA ARG A 641 -10.96 27.84 15.51
C ARG A 641 -12.19 27.14 16.09
N THR A 642 -12.07 25.85 16.40
CA THR A 642 -13.14 25.07 17.04
C THR A 642 -13.46 25.59 18.44
N ASN A 643 -12.46 25.88 19.26
CA ASN A 643 -12.64 26.45 20.60
C ASN A 643 -13.34 27.81 20.54
N LYS A 644 -12.92 28.73 19.66
CA LYS A 644 -13.58 30.03 19.46
C LYS A 644 -15.04 29.88 19.03
N ALA A 645 -15.34 28.96 18.12
CA ALA A 645 -16.71 28.63 17.71
C ALA A 645 -17.57 28.05 18.85
N GLU A 646 -16.95 27.35 19.82
CA GLU A 646 -17.59 26.80 21.02
C GLU A 646 -17.55 27.72 22.24
N GLY A 647 -17.05 28.96 22.13
CA GLY A 647 -16.96 29.93 23.23
C GLY A 647 -15.86 29.62 24.27
N LYS A 648 -14.83 28.88 23.87
CA LYS A 648 -13.64 28.50 24.66
C LYS A 648 -12.41 29.30 24.23
N GLU A 649 -11.39 29.34 25.09
CA GLU A 649 -10.11 29.97 24.76
C GLU A 649 -9.37 29.20 23.65
N ALA A 650 -8.77 29.94 22.71
CA ALA A 650 -7.87 29.39 21.70
C ALA A 650 -6.52 28.96 22.33
N LEU A 651 -5.80 28.07 21.63
CA LEU A 651 -4.41 27.78 21.98
C LEU A 651 -3.52 28.97 21.64
N LYS A 652 -2.38 29.09 22.32
CA LYS A 652 -1.42 30.17 22.11
C LYS A 652 -0.27 29.72 21.22
N VAL A 653 0.41 30.64 20.52
CA VAL A 653 1.63 30.28 19.78
C VAL A 653 2.72 29.74 20.72
N LYS A 654 2.69 30.08 22.01
CA LYS A 654 3.51 29.42 23.04
C LYS A 654 3.28 27.90 23.14
N ASP A 655 2.06 27.41 22.95
CA ASP A 655 1.77 25.96 22.93
C ASP A 655 2.41 25.28 21.71
N VAL A 656 2.38 25.97 20.55
CA VAL A 656 3.08 25.55 19.33
C VAL A 656 4.58 25.51 19.55
N LEU A 657 5.19 26.57 20.09
CA LEU A 657 6.63 26.59 20.40
C LEU A 657 7.02 25.50 21.42
N THR A 658 6.19 25.25 22.44
CA THR A 658 6.39 24.17 23.41
C THR A 658 6.36 22.81 22.70
N ALA A 659 5.36 22.55 21.86
CA ALA A 659 5.24 21.32 21.09
C ALA A 659 6.39 21.15 20.08
N MET A 660 6.91 22.25 19.50
CA MET A 660 8.11 22.21 18.65
C MET A 660 9.33 21.74 19.44
N ILE A 661 9.63 22.35 20.59
CA ILE A 661 10.76 21.96 21.45
C ILE A 661 10.64 20.47 21.82
N GLN A 662 9.46 20.03 22.25
CA GLN A 662 9.20 18.63 22.61
C GLN A 662 9.38 17.66 21.44
N ALA A 663 8.87 18.01 20.25
CA ALA A 663 9.01 17.18 19.06
C ALA A 663 10.47 17.11 18.59
N HIS A 664 11.20 18.23 18.67
CA HIS A 664 12.65 18.25 18.40
C HIS A 664 13.40 17.32 19.33
N GLU A 665 13.13 17.39 20.65
CA GLU A 665 13.81 16.53 21.62
C GLU A 665 13.49 15.04 21.41
N ILE A 666 12.22 14.67 21.17
CA ILE A 666 11.81 13.28 20.95
C ILE A 666 12.47 12.71 19.69
N GLN A 667 12.34 13.40 18.55
CA GLN A 667 12.94 12.95 17.28
C GLN A 667 14.47 12.96 17.34
N GLY A 668 15.06 14.04 17.86
CA GLY A 668 16.50 14.22 17.84
C GLY A 668 17.25 13.35 18.84
N CYS A 669 16.69 13.11 20.04
CA CYS A 669 17.28 12.19 21.02
C CYS A 669 17.12 10.73 20.60
N MET A 670 16.01 10.35 19.94
CA MET A 670 15.93 9.05 19.25
C MET A 670 17.03 8.92 18.19
N ALA A 671 17.23 9.95 17.35
CA ALA A 671 18.23 9.94 16.29
C ALA A 671 19.70 9.87 16.76
N LEU A 672 19.99 10.09 18.06
CA LEU A 672 21.36 10.15 18.59
C LEU A 672 22.15 8.87 18.34
N GLU A 673 21.57 7.72 18.68
CA GLU A 673 22.22 6.40 18.60
C GLU A 673 21.45 5.40 17.71
N ASN A 674 20.23 5.75 17.29
CA ASN A 674 19.31 4.83 16.62
C ASN A 674 19.20 5.17 15.12
N SER A 675 20.10 4.58 14.32
CA SER A 675 20.07 4.65 12.85
C SER A 675 18.98 3.74 12.26
N PHE A 676 17.96 4.34 11.65
CA PHE A 676 16.90 3.64 10.89
C PHE A 676 17.35 3.41 9.44
N ASN A 677 18.22 4.27 8.91
CA ASN A 677 18.83 4.12 7.59
C ASN A 677 19.70 2.84 7.49
N GLU A 678 20.37 2.42 8.55
CA GLU A 678 21.11 1.13 8.62
C GLU A 678 20.22 -0.11 8.47
N VAL A 679 18.92 -0.02 8.83
CA VAL A 679 17.92 -1.08 8.65
C VAL A 679 17.00 -0.84 7.44
N GLY A 680 17.33 0.15 6.59
CA GLY A 680 16.62 0.45 5.33
C GLY A 680 15.33 1.26 5.47
N LEU A 681 14.96 1.65 6.69
CA LEU A 681 13.79 2.47 6.99
C LEU A 681 14.11 3.96 6.92
N ASP A 682 13.09 4.80 6.72
CA ASP A 682 13.26 6.26 6.64
C ASP A 682 13.02 6.98 7.97
N HIS A 683 13.77 8.06 8.18
CA HIS A 683 13.73 8.89 9.38
C HIS A 683 12.36 9.49 9.69
N VAL A 684 11.43 9.49 8.72
CA VAL A 684 10.07 9.99 8.92
C VAL A 684 9.26 9.11 9.89
N VAL A 685 9.75 7.92 10.27
CA VAL A 685 9.24 7.21 11.46
C VAL A 685 9.41 8.05 12.74
N LEU A 686 10.50 8.82 12.86
CA LEU A 686 10.73 9.72 14.00
C LEU A 686 9.91 11.00 13.92
N VAL A 687 9.59 11.49 12.71
CA VAL A 687 8.59 12.56 12.51
C VAL A 687 7.20 12.04 12.92
N LYS A 688 6.81 10.83 12.50
CA LYS A 688 5.55 10.19 12.91
C LYS A 688 5.48 10.06 14.44
N LEU A 689 6.57 9.63 15.07
CA LEU A 689 6.72 9.47 16.53
C LEU A 689 6.59 10.78 17.31
N ALA A 690 7.41 11.77 16.96
CA ALA A 690 7.47 13.05 17.66
C ALA A 690 6.17 13.85 17.46
N SER A 691 5.66 13.91 16.23
CA SER A 691 4.34 14.51 15.93
C SER A 691 3.24 13.84 16.74
N ALA A 692 3.18 12.50 16.77
CA ALA A 692 2.08 11.78 17.42
C ALA A 692 2.04 12.02 18.93
N ALA A 693 3.20 12.04 19.58
CA ALA A 693 3.31 12.35 21.00
C ALA A 693 2.77 13.75 21.30
N VAL A 694 3.32 14.80 20.68
CA VAL A 694 2.94 16.18 21.01
C VAL A 694 1.51 16.53 20.56
N VAL A 695 1.05 15.99 19.43
CA VAL A 695 -0.34 16.13 18.97
C VAL A 695 -1.31 15.45 19.94
N SER A 696 -0.94 14.33 20.57
CA SER A 696 -1.77 13.70 21.62
C SER A 696 -2.00 14.66 22.80
N ARG A 697 -0.97 15.38 23.26
CA ARG A 697 -1.14 16.40 24.30
C ARG A 697 -2.01 17.56 23.84
N LEU A 698 -1.77 18.11 22.63
CA LEU A 698 -2.59 19.22 22.09
C LEU A 698 -4.07 18.82 21.97
N LEU A 699 -4.34 17.56 21.58
CA LEU A 699 -5.67 16.98 21.51
C LEU A 699 -6.32 16.67 22.88
N GLY A 700 -5.60 16.83 24.00
CA GLY A 700 -6.11 16.57 25.35
C GLY A 700 -6.17 15.10 25.76
N LEU A 701 -5.37 14.22 25.14
CA LEU A 701 -5.23 12.83 25.57
C LEU A 701 -4.40 12.75 26.87
N THR A 702 -4.69 11.76 27.71
CA THR A 702 -3.89 11.48 28.92
C THR A 702 -2.49 10.96 28.57
N GLU A 703 -1.57 10.94 29.56
CA GLU A 703 -0.24 10.33 29.42
C GLU A 703 -0.32 8.85 28.99
N ALA A 704 -1.23 8.07 29.59
CA ALA A 704 -1.47 6.67 29.22
C ALA A 704 -1.94 6.54 27.76
N GLN A 705 -2.92 7.35 27.33
CA GLN A 705 -3.35 7.39 25.94
C GLN A 705 -2.25 7.87 24.99
N THR A 706 -1.35 8.75 25.45
CA THR A 706 -0.19 9.20 24.66
C THR A 706 0.80 8.05 24.44
N ALA A 707 1.02 7.20 25.45
CA ALA A 707 1.76 5.95 25.27
C ALA A 707 1.03 4.97 24.34
N ASP A 708 -0.31 4.90 24.37
CA ASP A 708 -1.09 4.14 23.38
C ASP A 708 -0.89 4.67 21.95
N VAL A 709 -0.92 6.00 21.71
CA VAL A 709 -0.62 6.58 20.37
C VAL A 709 0.82 6.30 19.93
N VAL A 710 1.79 6.46 20.83
CA VAL A 710 3.19 6.15 20.56
C VAL A 710 3.37 4.66 20.23
N SER A 711 2.57 3.76 20.82
CA SER A 711 2.56 2.36 20.42
C SER A 711 1.98 2.13 19.02
N GLN A 712 0.91 2.87 18.65
CA GLN A 712 0.31 2.82 17.32
C GLN A 712 1.30 3.32 16.24
N VAL A 713 2.18 4.29 16.55
CA VAL A 713 3.27 4.69 15.64
C VAL A 713 4.19 3.54 15.27
N PHE A 714 4.58 2.69 16.23
CA PHE A 714 5.55 1.62 15.99
C PHE A 714 4.94 0.37 15.34
N VAL A 715 3.65 0.08 15.53
CA VAL A 715 2.96 -1.01 14.82
C VAL A 715 2.58 -0.64 13.37
N ASP A 716 2.50 0.66 13.08
CA ASP A 716 2.15 1.17 11.76
C ASP A 716 3.22 0.89 10.67
N GLY A 717 2.82 0.97 9.41
CA GLY A 717 3.74 0.77 8.29
C GLY A 717 4.83 1.85 8.23
N GLN A 718 6.09 1.43 8.29
CA GLN A 718 7.24 2.34 8.13
C GLN A 718 7.75 2.34 6.69
N SER A 719 8.00 3.52 6.13
CA SER A 719 8.45 3.65 4.73
C SER A 719 9.93 3.30 4.57
N LEU A 720 10.26 2.62 3.47
CA LEU A 720 11.65 2.41 3.02
C LEU A 720 12.29 3.72 2.54
N ARG A 721 13.63 3.82 2.58
CA ARG A 721 14.38 4.98 2.04
C ARG A 721 14.58 5.02 0.52
N THR A 722 14.01 4.09 -0.25
CA THR A 722 14.33 3.91 -1.68
C THR A 722 14.29 5.19 -2.51
N TYR A 723 13.34 6.09 -2.24
CA TYR A 723 13.18 7.37 -2.95
C TYR A 723 14.22 8.45 -2.60
N ARG A 724 15.15 8.18 -1.68
CA ARG A 724 16.27 9.07 -1.30
C ARG A 724 17.63 8.59 -1.84
N HIS A 725 17.68 7.47 -2.56
CA HIS A 725 18.94 6.83 -2.99
C HIS A 725 18.90 6.46 -4.48
N ALA A 726 20.03 6.66 -5.17
CA ALA A 726 20.17 6.30 -6.58
C ALA A 726 19.99 4.77 -6.81
N PRO A 727 19.43 4.35 -7.96
CA PRO A 727 18.94 5.14 -9.08
C PRO A 727 17.47 5.61 -8.92
N ASN A 728 16.92 5.60 -7.71
CA ASN A 728 15.49 5.85 -7.44
C ASN A 728 15.22 7.20 -6.74
N THR A 729 16.21 8.10 -6.69
CA THR A 729 16.08 9.45 -6.11
C THR A 729 14.87 10.16 -6.73
N GLY A 730 13.93 10.66 -5.92
CA GLY A 730 12.71 11.25 -6.45
C GLY A 730 11.90 12.07 -5.45
N PRO A 731 10.85 12.78 -5.92
CA PRO A 731 10.17 13.84 -5.17
C PRO A 731 9.47 13.37 -3.87
N ARG A 732 9.32 12.05 -3.64
CA ARG A 732 8.86 11.56 -2.33
C ARG A 732 9.82 11.95 -1.19
N LYS A 733 11.11 12.22 -1.46
CA LYS A 733 12.03 12.76 -0.44
C LYS A 733 11.54 14.08 0.20
N SER A 734 10.74 14.84 -0.56
CA SER A 734 10.29 16.20 -0.24
C SER A 734 8.91 16.24 0.44
N TRP A 735 8.11 15.17 0.35
CA TRP A 735 6.77 15.10 0.96
C TRP A 735 6.55 13.94 1.95
N ALA A 736 7.48 12.98 2.05
CA ALA A 736 7.36 11.84 3.00
C ALA A 736 7.27 12.26 4.47
N ALA A 737 7.76 13.46 4.83
CA ALA A 737 7.62 13.98 6.18
C ALA A 737 6.23 14.57 6.45
N GLY A 738 5.62 15.23 5.44
CA GLY A 738 4.22 15.64 5.44
C GLY A 738 3.26 14.44 5.55
N ASP A 739 3.57 13.36 4.83
CA ASP A 739 2.91 12.05 4.92
C ASP A 739 2.94 11.50 6.36
N ALA A 740 4.13 11.52 6.99
CA ALA A 740 4.32 11.02 8.36
C ALA A 740 3.69 11.88 9.45
N THR A 741 3.78 13.21 9.38
CA THR A 741 3.16 14.09 10.38
C THR A 741 1.63 14.10 10.25
N ALA A 742 1.08 13.98 9.04
CA ALA A 742 -0.36 13.75 8.83
C ALA A 742 -0.83 12.41 9.43
N ARG A 743 -0.10 11.32 9.16
CA ARG A 743 -0.39 10.00 9.74
C ARG A 743 -0.36 10.02 11.27
N ALA A 744 0.54 10.81 11.86
CA ALA A 744 0.58 11.01 13.31
C ALA A 744 -0.69 11.69 13.88
N VAL A 745 -1.24 12.69 13.17
CA VAL A 745 -2.53 13.32 13.54
C VAL A 745 -3.67 12.31 13.46
N GLU A 746 -3.71 11.47 12.41
CA GLU A 746 -4.70 10.41 12.26
C GLU A 746 -4.66 9.39 13.42
N LEU A 747 -3.47 8.86 13.75
CA LEU A 747 -3.30 7.89 14.84
C LEU A 747 -3.73 8.47 16.19
N ALA A 748 -3.40 9.75 16.47
CA ALA A 748 -3.83 10.41 17.70
C ALA A 748 -5.36 10.63 17.75
N LEU A 749 -5.99 10.92 16.60
CA LEU A 749 -7.45 11.02 16.49
C LEU A 749 -8.18 9.67 16.59
N LEU A 750 -7.53 8.55 16.27
CA LEU A 750 -8.08 7.20 16.50
C LEU A 750 -8.08 6.86 17.99
N VAL A 751 -6.97 7.04 18.70
CA VAL A 751 -6.90 6.80 20.16
C VAL A 751 -7.80 7.79 20.93
N LYS A 752 -7.98 9.02 20.44
CA LYS A 752 -8.98 9.96 20.99
C LYS A 752 -10.42 9.42 20.94
N LYS A 753 -10.73 8.55 19.98
CA LYS A 753 -12.04 7.88 19.83
C LYS A 753 -12.14 6.56 20.62
N GLY A 754 -11.10 6.17 21.36
CA GLY A 754 -11.07 4.97 22.19
C GLY A 754 -10.34 3.76 21.59
N GLU A 755 -9.61 3.94 20.49
CA GLU A 755 -8.71 2.88 19.98
C GLU A 755 -7.59 2.58 20.99
N ILE A 756 -7.18 1.31 21.10
CA ILE A 756 -6.22 0.85 22.11
C ILE A 756 -4.77 0.92 21.61
N GLY A 757 -3.81 0.96 22.54
CA GLY A 757 -2.40 0.73 22.24
C GLY A 757 -1.95 -0.72 22.48
N TYR A 758 -0.75 -1.00 21.98
CA TYR A 758 -0.06 -2.28 22.03
C TYR A 758 1.13 -2.17 22.99
N PRO A 759 1.00 -2.59 24.27
CA PRO A 759 1.99 -2.24 25.30
C PRO A 759 3.41 -2.69 24.97
N SER A 760 3.58 -3.92 24.51
CA SER A 760 4.89 -4.50 24.15
C SER A 760 5.19 -4.41 22.63
N VAL A 761 4.83 -3.30 21.96
CA VAL A 761 4.99 -3.17 20.50
C VAL A 761 6.45 -3.25 20.04
N LEU A 762 7.41 -2.87 20.88
CA LEU A 762 8.83 -2.98 20.58
C LEU A 762 9.36 -4.37 20.96
N THR A 763 9.03 -4.84 22.17
CA THR A 763 9.66 -6.01 22.80
C THR A 763 8.97 -7.35 22.56
N ALA A 764 7.74 -7.38 22.02
CA ALA A 764 7.00 -8.63 21.80
C ALA A 764 7.83 -9.67 21.01
N PRO A 765 8.11 -10.86 21.55
CA PRO A 765 8.88 -11.89 20.84
C PRO A 765 8.24 -12.24 19.50
N LYS A 766 9.04 -12.45 18.46
CA LYS A 766 8.62 -12.82 17.08
C LYS A 766 7.81 -11.73 16.33
N TRP A 767 7.16 -10.78 17.01
CA TRP A 767 6.18 -9.86 16.41
C TRP A 767 6.45 -8.37 16.65
N GLY A 768 7.27 -8.01 17.64
CA GLY A 768 7.59 -6.64 17.98
C GLY A 768 8.55 -5.97 16.98
N PHE A 769 8.62 -4.65 17.07
CA PHE A 769 9.46 -3.79 16.22
C PHE A 769 10.93 -4.22 16.25
N TYR A 770 11.47 -4.53 17.44
CA TYR A 770 12.87 -4.91 17.57
C TYR A 770 13.20 -6.21 16.81
N ASP A 771 12.32 -7.20 16.89
CA ASP A 771 12.55 -8.51 16.29
C ASP A 771 12.32 -8.53 14.78
N ASN A 772 11.53 -7.59 14.24
CA ASN A 772 11.13 -7.56 12.82
C ASN A 772 11.80 -6.45 12.00
N LEU A 773 12.03 -5.27 12.59
CA LEU A 773 12.43 -4.05 11.89
C LEU A 773 13.75 -3.44 12.40
N TRP A 774 14.22 -3.82 13.59
CA TRP A 774 15.46 -3.28 14.19
C TRP A 774 16.70 -4.17 14.00
N ARG A 775 16.64 -5.13 13.09
CA ARG A 775 17.72 -6.10 12.86
C ARG A 775 18.85 -5.51 12.01
N LYS A 776 19.81 -4.86 12.66
CA LYS A 776 21.13 -4.58 12.05
C LYS A 776 21.74 -5.91 11.57
N GLY A 777 22.07 -5.98 10.27
CA GLY A 777 22.42 -7.23 9.60
C GLY A 777 23.78 -7.82 10.01
N GLU A 778 23.99 -9.11 9.73
CA GLU A 778 25.18 -9.91 10.12
C GLU A 778 26.54 -9.36 9.65
N LYS A 779 26.54 -8.31 8.79
CA LYS A 779 27.76 -7.66 8.27
C LYS A 779 28.30 -6.51 9.13
N HIS A 780 27.57 -6.04 10.14
CA HIS A 780 28.02 -4.95 11.01
C HIS A 780 28.07 -5.37 12.48
N HIS A 781 29.28 -5.40 13.03
CA HIS A 781 29.51 -5.75 14.44
C HIS A 781 29.01 -4.62 15.35
N GLY A 782 27.96 -4.89 16.14
CA GLY A 782 27.39 -3.92 17.08
C GLY A 782 26.50 -4.51 18.18
N GLY A 783 25.78 -5.59 17.91
CA GLY A 783 25.08 -6.42 18.93
C GLY A 783 23.86 -5.79 19.61
N GLN A 784 23.65 -4.48 19.49
CA GLN A 784 22.48 -3.75 20.02
C GLN A 784 21.16 -4.29 19.41
N ARG A 785 20.20 -4.64 20.28
CA ARG A 785 18.88 -5.20 19.91
C ARG A 785 17.70 -4.25 20.13
N GLU A 786 17.92 -3.16 20.86
CA GLU A 786 16.89 -2.25 21.35
C GLU A 786 17.30 -0.80 21.04
N PHE A 787 16.43 0.19 21.29
CA PHE A 787 16.82 1.60 21.19
C PHE A 787 17.75 1.99 22.34
N ALA A 788 18.82 2.74 22.04
CA ALA A 788 19.75 3.30 23.03
C ALA A 788 19.53 4.82 23.19
N PHE A 789 19.89 5.35 24.36
CA PHE A 789 19.72 6.75 24.71
C PHE A 789 20.90 7.26 25.56
N GLN A 790 21.83 8.00 24.95
CA GLN A 790 22.92 8.67 25.66
C GLN A 790 22.48 9.82 26.61
N ARG A 791 21.18 10.14 26.68
CA ARG A 791 20.61 11.20 27.54
C ARG A 791 19.10 11.04 27.78
N GLU A 792 18.60 11.66 28.85
CA GLU A 792 17.17 11.94 29.03
C GLU A 792 16.69 13.04 28.05
N PHE A 793 15.37 13.12 27.82
CA PHE A 793 14.74 14.20 27.06
C PHE A 793 14.71 15.51 27.88
N GLY A 794 15.34 16.57 27.37
CA GLY A 794 15.34 17.93 27.93
C GLY A 794 14.93 18.98 26.88
N SER A 795 15.85 19.86 26.50
CA SER A 795 15.70 20.83 25.40
C SER A 795 16.90 20.88 24.42
N TYR A 796 17.82 19.92 24.52
CA TYR A 796 19.12 19.94 23.84
C TYR A 796 19.03 20.01 22.32
N VAL A 797 18.08 19.31 21.69
CA VAL A 797 17.99 19.27 20.22
C VAL A 797 17.60 20.64 19.67
N MET A 798 16.61 21.30 20.26
CA MET A 798 16.23 22.67 19.85
C MET A 798 17.38 23.65 20.06
N GLU A 799 18.05 23.62 21.21
CA GLU A 799 19.19 24.50 21.51
C GLU A 799 20.39 24.33 20.55
N ASN A 800 20.52 23.17 19.91
CA ASN A 800 21.65 22.80 19.05
C ASN A 800 21.25 22.52 17.59
N VAL A 801 20.00 22.82 17.21
CA VAL A 801 19.46 22.57 15.86
C VAL A 801 20.24 23.31 14.79
N LEU A 802 20.28 22.76 13.57
CA LEU A 802 21.00 23.34 12.44
C LEU A 802 20.03 24.03 11.49
N PHE A 803 20.34 25.26 11.06
CA PHE A 803 19.52 25.98 10.07
C PHE A 803 20.23 26.04 8.71
N LYS A 804 19.48 25.84 7.62
CA LYS A 804 19.99 26.08 6.26
C LYS A 804 19.72 27.54 5.89
N ILE A 805 20.66 28.43 6.20
CA ILE A 805 20.41 29.89 6.16
C ILE A 805 20.75 30.49 4.78
N SER A 806 21.90 30.12 4.21
CA SER A 806 22.42 30.73 2.98
C SER A 806 21.97 29.99 1.72
N PHE A 807 21.97 28.65 1.73
CA PHE A 807 21.83 27.83 0.52
C PHE A 807 20.80 26.70 0.71
N PRO A 808 19.92 26.40 -0.28
CA PRO A 808 18.99 25.27 -0.25
C PRO A 808 19.68 23.95 -0.64
N ALA A 809 20.80 23.64 0.03
CA ALA A 809 21.68 22.50 -0.20
C ALA A 809 21.45 21.38 0.84
N GLU A 810 21.73 20.11 0.49
CA GLU A 810 21.87 19.03 1.49
C GLU A 810 22.89 19.44 2.57
N PHE A 811 22.63 19.10 3.83
CA PHE A 811 23.30 19.77 4.95
C PHE A 811 24.82 19.52 4.98
N HIS A 812 25.27 18.35 4.55
CA HIS A 812 26.68 17.98 4.54
C HIS A 812 27.51 18.76 3.50
N ALA A 813 26.86 19.50 2.59
CA ALA A 813 27.49 20.40 1.62
C ALA A 813 27.46 21.89 2.00
N GLN A 814 26.79 22.30 3.09
CA GLN A 814 26.58 23.73 3.43
C GLN A 814 27.92 24.50 3.57
N THR A 815 28.91 23.89 4.23
CA THR A 815 30.27 24.44 4.37
C THR A 815 31.10 24.35 3.09
N ALA A 816 30.86 23.34 2.24
CA ALA A 816 31.50 23.25 0.93
C ALA A 816 31.01 24.36 -0.02
N ALA A 817 29.72 24.69 0.00
CA ALA A 817 29.16 25.84 -0.71
C ALA A 817 29.72 27.16 -0.16
N GLU A 818 29.84 27.31 1.16
CA GLU A 818 30.45 28.49 1.80
C GLU A 818 31.93 28.68 1.41
N ALA A 819 32.71 27.60 1.39
CA ALA A 819 34.07 27.59 0.87
C ALA A 819 34.13 27.93 -0.64
N SER A 820 33.18 27.44 -1.43
CA SER A 820 33.09 27.70 -2.88
C SER A 820 32.77 29.16 -3.19
N MET A 821 31.92 29.82 -2.39
CA MET A 821 31.65 31.26 -2.48
C MET A 821 32.90 32.09 -2.14
N THR A 822 33.69 31.63 -1.17
CA THR A 822 34.98 32.26 -0.81
C THR A 822 36.00 32.11 -1.95
N LEU A 823 36.08 30.93 -2.57
CA LEU A 823 36.89 30.68 -3.76
C LEU A 823 36.41 31.50 -4.97
N HIS A 824 35.10 31.67 -5.19
CA HIS A 824 34.58 32.55 -6.24
C HIS A 824 35.06 33.99 -6.06
N ALA A 825 34.94 34.54 -4.84
CA ALA A 825 35.44 35.88 -4.52
C ALA A 825 36.96 36.02 -4.73
N LEU A 826 37.74 34.97 -4.41
CA LEU A 826 39.17 34.90 -4.70
C LEU A 826 39.44 34.92 -6.22
N PHE A 827 38.71 34.12 -7.01
CA PHE A 827 38.88 34.06 -8.46
C PHE A 827 38.58 35.42 -9.13
N GLN A 828 37.50 36.08 -8.73
CA GLN A 828 37.16 37.43 -9.23
C GLN A 828 38.23 38.47 -8.85
N ARG A 829 38.78 38.40 -7.64
CA ARG A 829 39.79 39.36 -7.14
C ARG A 829 41.15 39.20 -7.83
N GLU A 830 41.59 37.97 -8.02
CA GLU A 830 42.91 37.64 -8.59
C GLU A 830 42.87 37.46 -10.13
N GLY A 831 41.70 37.59 -10.77
CA GLY A 831 41.52 37.42 -12.22
C GLY A 831 41.70 35.97 -12.70
N LEU A 832 41.48 34.99 -11.83
CA LEU A 832 41.61 33.57 -12.15
C LEU A 832 40.36 33.04 -12.90
N LYS A 833 40.56 31.99 -13.69
CA LYS A 833 39.53 31.36 -14.52
C LYS A 833 39.23 29.95 -14.06
N VAL A 834 37.94 29.61 -14.00
CA VAL A 834 37.46 28.27 -13.63
C VAL A 834 37.84 27.23 -14.69
N GLU A 835 37.96 27.67 -15.94
CA GLU A 835 38.46 26.88 -17.07
C GLU A 835 39.92 26.44 -16.86
N ASP A 836 40.73 27.20 -16.12
CA ASP A 836 42.15 26.92 -15.85
C ASP A 836 42.39 26.01 -14.63
N ILE A 837 41.32 25.58 -13.95
CA ILE A 837 41.39 24.54 -12.90
C ILE A 837 41.73 23.19 -13.52
N GLU A 838 42.66 22.48 -12.88
CA GLU A 838 43.02 21.08 -13.13
C GLU A 838 42.24 20.12 -12.21
N GLU A 839 42.24 20.38 -10.90
CA GLU A 839 41.68 19.51 -9.86
C GLU A 839 41.08 20.35 -8.71
N ILE A 840 40.01 19.88 -8.08
CA ILE A 840 39.56 20.33 -6.76
C ILE A 840 39.48 19.12 -5.82
N SER A 841 40.34 19.10 -4.81
CA SER A 841 40.29 18.09 -3.75
C SER A 841 39.44 18.60 -2.59
N VAL A 842 38.51 17.76 -2.12
CA VAL A 842 37.51 18.10 -1.09
C VAL A 842 37.67 17.16 0.10
N ARG A 843 38.33 17.61 1.17
CA ARG A 843 38.35 16.88 2.44
C ARG A 843 37.01 17.06 3.14
N THR A 844 36.35 15.95 3.49
CA THR A 844 35.00 15.95 4.07
C THR A 844 34.78 14.75 4.99
N GLN A 845 33.74 14.77 5.82
CA GLN A 845 33.40 13.66 6.73
C GLN A 845 32.70 12.48 6.02
N GLU A 846 32.69 11.31 6.67
CA GLU A 846 32.19 10.05 6.07
C GLU A 846 30.75 10.13 5.54
N ALA A 847 29.85 10.84 6.21
CA ALA A 847 28.46 10.93 5.77
C ALA A 847 28.31 11.71 4.46
N ALA A 848 29.13 12.74 4.18
CA ALA A 848 29.12 13.38 2.85
C ALA A 848 29.49 12.38 1.75
N VAL A 849 30.58 11.62 1.94
CA VAL A 849 31.03 10.57 1.01
C VAL A 849 29.96 9.48 0.83
N ARG A 850 29.18 9.20 1.88
CA ARG A 850 28.11 8.18 1.88
C ARG A 850 26.77 8.63 1.28
N ILE A 851 26.46 9.93 1.26
CA ILE A 851 25.15 10.46 0.83
C ILE A 851 25.23 11.21 -0.52
N ILE A 852 26.21 12.10 -0.66
CA ILE A 852 26.19 13.18 -1.68
C ILE A 852 27.42 13.23 -2.59
N ASP A 853 28.41 12.36 -2.42
CA ASP A 853 29.44 12.15 -3.43
C ASP A 853 28.82 11.45 -4.65
N LYS A 854 28.69 12.17 -5.78
CA LYS A 854 28.03 11.68 -7.00
C LYS A 854 28.80 12.09 -8.26
N GLN A 855 29.41 11.08 -8.90
CA GLN A 855 30.06 11.20 -10.19
C GLN A 855 29.12 10.83 -11.35
N GLY A 856 29.36 11.41 -12.53
CA GLY A 856 28.55 11.18 -13.73
C GLY A 856 27.31 12.08 -13.87
N PRO A 857 26.38 11.77 -14.81
CA PRO A 857 25.20 12.58 -15.09
C PRO A 857 24.23 12.71 -13.91
N LEU A 858 23.51 13.83 -13.82
CA LEU A 858 22.48 14.10 -12.81
C LEU A 858 21.13 14.36 -13.48
N HIS A 859 20.16 13.46 -13.24
CA HIS A 859 18.97 13.35 -14.09
C HIS A 859 17.78 14.23 -13.67
N ASN A 860 17.84 14.90 -12.53
CA ASN A 860 16.75 15.70 -11.97
C ASN A 860 17.26 16.62 -10.84
N TYR A 861 16.40 17.54 -10.38
CA TYR A 861 16.64 18.45 -9.25
C TYR A 861 17.20 17.74 -8.00
N ALA A 862 16.56 16.64 -7.58
CA ALA A 862 16.92 15.91 -6.36
C ALA A 862 18.22 15.10 -6.48
N ASP A 863 18.74 14.90 -7.70
CA ASP A 863 20.10 14.38 -7.86
C ASP A 863 21.17 15.46 -7.66
N ARG A 864 20.87 16.70 -8.05
CA ARG A 864 21.77 17.87 -7.98
C ARG A 864 21.84 18.48 -6.58
N ASP A 865 20.70 18.60 -5.89
CA ASP A 865 20.66 19.06 -4.50
C ASP A 865 21.28 18.05 -3.51
N HIS A 866 21.49 16.80 -3.95
CA HIS A 866 22.25 15.75 -3.26
C HIS A 866 23.54 15.37 -4.03
N CYS A 867 24.21 16.33 -4.68
CA CYS A 867 25.55 16.16 -5.26
C CYS A 867 26.51 17.23 -4.75
N ILE A 868 27.49 16.87 -3.92
CA ILE A 868 28.46 17.82 -3.36
C ILE A 868 29.30 18.47 -4.46
N GLN A 869 29.65 17.73 -5.52
CA GLN A 869 30.35 18.29 -6.69
C GLN A 869 29.51 19.38 -7.38
N TYR A 870 28.19 19.19 -7.52
CA TYR A 870 27.31 20.21 -8.12
C TYR A 870 27.19 21.44 -7.22
N MET A 871 27.06 21.22 -5.90
CA MET A 871 26.95 22.29 -4.89
C MET A 871 28.26 23.04 -4.61
N ILE A 872 29.39 22.54 -5.12
CA ILE A 872 30.66 23.28 -5.23
C ILE A 872 30.75 23.98 -6.59
N ALA A 873 30.48 23.26 -7.68
CA ALA A 873 30.64 23.75 -9.04
C ALA A 873 29.76 24.97 -9.37
N ALA A 874 28.48 24.95 -8.96
CA ALA A 874 27.54 26.04 -9.22
C ALA A 874 27.99 27.37 -8.57
N PRO A 875 28.14 27.50 -7.23
CA PRO A 875 28.56 28.75 -6.62
C PRO A 875 29.99 29.18 -7.01
N LEU A 876 30.89 28.26 -7.35
CA LEU A 876 32.21 28.62 -7.86
C LEU A 876 32.13 29.27 -9.26
N LEU A 877 31.20 28.84 -10.13
CA LEU A 877 30.95 29.43 -11.45
C LEU A 877 30.15 30.74 -11.40
N THR A 878 29.08 30.79 -10.61
CA THR A 878 28.09 31.89 -10.66
C THR A 878 28.23 32.92 -9.54
N GLY A 879 28.83 32.57 -8.41
CA GLY A 879 28.80 33.37 -7.18
C GLY A 879 27.47 33.27 -6.41
N GLU A 880 26.64 32.25 -6.70
CA GLU A 880 25.37 32.00 -6.00
C GLU A 880 24.96 30.51 -5.99
N LEU A 881 24.12 30.12 -5.03
CA LEU A 881 23.48 28.81 -4.98
C LEU A 881 22.05 28.96 -4.44
N THR A 882 21.06 28.85 -5.33
CA THR A 882 19.63 29.07 -5.06
C THR A 882 18.81 27.81 -5.43
N ALA A 883 17.50 27.82 -5.17
CA ALA A 883 16.62 26.72 -5.60
C ALA A 883 16.56 26.61 -7.14
N GLU A 884 16.68 27.74 -7.84
CA GLU A 884 16.68 27.78 -9.31
C GLU A 884 17.95 27.16 -9.90
N SER A 885 19.08 27.19 -9.17
CA SER A 885 20.35 26.58 -9.57
C SER A 885 20.30 25.07 -9.80
N TYR A 886 19.27 24.36 -9.30
CA TYR A 886 19.08 22.92 -9.50
C TYR A 886 18.11 22.56 -10.64
N THR A 887 17.52 23.55 -11.33
CA THR A 887 16.62 23.34 -12.47
C THR A 887 17.35 22.77 -13.68
N ASP A 888 16.62 22.10 -14.58
CA ASP A 888 17.19 21.56 -15.84
C ASP A 888 17.71 22.68 -16.76
N ALA A 889 17.18 23.90 -16.63
CA ALA A 889 17.64 25.06 -17.38
C ALA A 889 19.06 25.48 -16.96
N VAL A 890 19.31 25.67 -15.65
CA VAL A 890 20.65 26.01 -15.15
C VAL A 890 21.62 24.84 -15.32
N ALA A 891 21.17 23.61 -15.06
CA ALA A 891 21.96 22.39 -15.23
C ALA A 891 22.33 22.05 -16.69
N SER A 892 21.88 22.85 -17.67
CA SER A 892 22.26 22.70 -19.09
C SER A 892 23.58 23.39 -19.46
N ASP A 893 24.18 24.18 -18.57
CA ASP A 893 25.52 24.75 -18.77
C ASP A 893 26.60 23.65 -18.71
N PRO A 894 27.30 23.33 -19.81
CA PRO A 894 28.28 22.23 -19.83
C PRO A 894 29.45 22.47 -18.87
N ARG A 895 29.73 23.71 -18.49
CA ARG A 895 30.81 24.05 -17.55
C ARG A 895 30.58 23.46 -16.16
N LEU A 896 29.32 23.22 -15.77
CA LEU A 896 28.99 22.53 -14.52
C LEU A 896 29.55 21.12 -14.52
N ASP A 897 29.27 20.32 -15.55
CA ASP A 897 29.71 18.93 -15.63
C ASP A 897 31.22 18.81 -15.95
N GLU A 898 31.77 19.71 -16.76
CA GLU A 898 33.23 19.83 -16.96
C GLU A 898 34.00 20.15 -15.67
N LEU A 899 33.41 20.98 -14.79
CA LEU A 899 34.00 21.29 -13.49
C LEU A 899 33.80 20.15 -12.49
N ARG A 900 32.59 19.58 -12.40
CA ARG A 900 32.27 18.44 -11.53
C ARG A 900 33.20 17.24 -11.74
N ALA A 901 33.57 16.96 -12.98
CA ALA A 901 34.50 15.88 -13.33
C ALA A 901 35.91 16.03 -12.69
N LYS A 902 36.27 17.23 -12.22
CA LYS A 902 37.55 17.55 -11.55
C LYS A 902 37.43 17.57 -10.02
N ILE A 903 36.24 17.37 -9.46
CA ILE A 903 35.98 17.49 -8.02
C ILE A 903 35.98 16.10 -7.38
N HIS A 904 36.92 15.87 -6.46
CA HIS A 904 37.15 14.58 -5.83
C HIS A 904 37.06 14.69 -4.30
N CYS A 905 36.16 13.90 -3.70
CA CYS A 905 35.98 13.87 -2.26
C CYS A 905 36.92 12.86 -1.59
N VAL A 906 37.46 13.25 -0.44
CA VAL A 906 38.35 12.44 0.39
C VAL A 906 37.81 12.45 1.82
N LYS A 907 37.62 11.26 2.39
CA LYS A 907 37.19 11.13 3.79
C LYS A 907 38.30 11.61 4.73
N ASP A 908 37.99 12.58 5.57
CA ASP A 908 38.83 13.06 6.65
C ASP A 908 38.36 12.48 7.99
N ASP A 909 39.27 11.80 8.70
CA ASP A 909 38.95 11.15 9.98
C ASP A 909 38.72 12.14 11.12
N ALA A 910 39.33 13.34 11.08
CA ALA A 910 39.12 14.36 12.11
C ALA A 910 37.75 15.04 11.94
N PHE A 911 37.37 15.43 10.72
CA PHE A 911 36.00 15.91 10.46
C PHE A 911 34.96 14.82 10.78
N THR A 912 35.25 13.55 10.52
CA THR A 912 34.33 12.44 10.85
C THR A 912 34.17 12.27 12.36
N ALA A 913 35.24 12.37 13.15
CA ALA A 913 35.15 12.35 14.61
C ALA A 913 34.39 13.57 15.16
N ASP A 914 34.69 14.76 14.66
CA ASP A 914 34.12 16.03 15.11
C ASP A 914 32.64 16.23 14.70
N TYR A 915 32.17 15.52 13.67
CA TYR A 915 30.75 15.38 13.33
C TYR A 915 29.98 14.60 14.40
N HIS A 916 30.57 13.54 14.96
CA HIS A 916 29.94 12.70 15.98
C HIS A 916 30.08 13.23 17.41
N ASP A 917 31.13 14.01 17.73
CA ASP A 917 31.35 14.63 19.05
C ASP A 917 30.15 15.53 19.45
N PRO A 918 29.38 15.17 20.51
CA PRO A 918 28.20 15.94 20.94
C PRO A 918 28.50 17.36 21.45
N SER A 919 29.77 17.69 21.70
CA SER A 919 30.24 19.03 22.07
C SER A 919 30.63 19.89 20.86
N LYS A 920 30.94 19.27 19.71
CA LYS A 920 31.27 19.95 18.46
C LYS A 920 30.11 19.97 17.48
N ARG A 921 29.70 18.80 16.98
CA ARG A 921 28.81 18.60 15.82
C ARG A 921 29.25 19.41 14.59
N SER A 922 30.53 19.31 14.24
CA SER A 922 31.07 19.95 13.04
C SER A 922 30.45 19.36 11.76
N ILE A 923 30.46 20.15 10.68
CA ILE A 923 30.14 19.68 9.33
C ILE A 923 31.29 20.15 8.45
N GLY A 924 32.49 19.66 8.75
CA GLY A 924 33.73 20.12 8.12
C GLY A 924 33.80 19.78 6.63
N ASN A 925 34.09 20.80 5.82
CA ASN A 925 34.58 20.65 4.45
C ASN A 925 35.78 21.56 4.23
N ALA A 926 36.79 21.09 3.49
CA ALA A 926 37.93 21.89 3.08
C ALA A 926 38.26 21.66 1.59
N LEU A 927 38.40 22.75 0.83
CA LEU A 927 38.58 22.75 -0.62
C LEU A 927 39.99 23.23 -0.98
N THR A 928 40.77 22.37 -1.63
CA THR A 928 42.08 22.70 -2.22
C THR A 928 41.95 22.70 -3.74
N VAL A 929 42.36 23.80 -4.41
CA VAL A 929 42.28 23.96 -5.87
C VAL A 929 43.67 23.90 -6.50
N ARG A 930 43.84 23.06 -7.52
CA ARG A 930 45.03 22.95 -8.38
C ARG A 930 44.74 23.60 -9.73
N MET A 931 45.63 24.49 -10.17
CA MET A 931 45.58 25.15 -11.48
C MET A 931 46.48 24.43 -12.47
N LYS A 932 46.12 24.44 -13.76
CA LYS A 932 46.87 23.78 -14.86
C LYS A 932 48.32 24.28 -15.06
N ASP A 933 48.68 25.41 -14.45
CA ASP A 933 50.06 25.94 -14.44
C ASP A 933 50.91 25.41 -13.26
N GLY A 934 50.36 24.49 -12.47
CA GLY A 934 51.01 23.88 -11.31
C GLY A 934 50.83 24.66 -10.00
N ARG A 935 50.18 25.84 -10.01
CA ARG A 935 49.82 26.53 -8.77
C ARG A 935 48.77 25.75 -7.98
N VAL A 936 48.95 25.70 -6.67
CA VAL A 936 47.92 25.25 -5.71
C VAL A 936 47.52 26.48 -4.90
N LEU A 937 46.21 26.71 -4.75
CA LEU A 937 45.68 27.80 -3.92
C LEU A 937 45.60 27.36 -2.45
N ASP A 938 45.62 28.33 -1.53
CA ASP A 938 45.43 28.06 -0.10
C ASP A 938 44.10 27.33 0.16
N GLU A 939 44.12 26.31 1.02
CA GLU A 939 42.94 25.48 1.30
C GLU A 939 41.88 26.30 2.06
N VAL A 940 40.67 26.39 1.49
CA VAL A 940 39.54 27.04 2.14
C VAL A 940 38.77 26.00 2.98
N CYS A 941 39.00 26.03 4.29
CA CYS A 941 38.38 25.14 5.28
C CYS A 941 37.26 25.87 6.04
N VAL A 942 36.08 25.23 6.15
CA VAL A 942 34.96 25.70 6.97
C VAL A 942 34.44 24.54 7.84
N GLU A 943 34.68 24.61 9.15
CA GLU A 943 34.34 23.56 10.13
C GLU A 943 32.85 23.58 10.54
N TYR A 944 32.29 24.78 10.73
CA TYR A 944 30.90 25.01 11.13
C TYR A 944 30.19 25.89 10.11
N PRO A 945 29.07 25.45 9.51
CA PRO A 945 28.28 26.31 8.63
C PRO A 945 27.64 27.45 9.44
N VAL A 946 27.34 28.57 8.79
CA VAL A 946 26.77 29.76 9.46
C VAL A 946 25.47 29.49 10.26
N GLY A 947 24.71 28.45 9.89
CA GLY A 947 23.52 28.00 10.63
C GLY A 947 23.76 27.01 11.77
N HIS A 948 25.01 26.72 12.12
CA HIS A 948 25.37 25.96 13.32
C HIS A 948 25.20 26.79 14.61
N ARG A 949 24.98 26.15 15.77
CA ARG A 949 24.81 26.85 17.06
C ARG A 949 25.97 27.80 17.37
N ARG A 950 27.21 27.40 17.04
CA ARG A 950 28.44 28.18 17.29
C ARG A 950 28.56 29.48 16.48
N ARG A 951 27.73 29.67 15.44
CA ARG A 951 27.73 30.88 14.57
C ARG A 951 26.41 31.67 14.64
N ARG A 952 25.59 31.48 15.68
CA ARG A 952 24.28 32.14 15.81
C ARG A 952 24.33 33.67 15.75
N GLU A 953 25.37 34.31 16.25
CA GLU A 953 25.53 35.78 16.19
C GLU A 953 25.61 36.30 14.74
N GLU A 954 26.20 35.52 13.84
CA GLU A 954 26.30 35.79 12.40
C GLU A 954 25.06 35.27 11.65
N GLY A 955 24.58 34.07 12.00
CA GLY A 955 23.49 33.39 11.32
C GLY A 955 22.11 33.96 11.57
N ILE A 956 21.76 34.40 12.78
CA ILE A 956 20.42 34.91 13.08
C ILE A 956 20.05 36.17 12.25
N PRO A 957 20.93 37.17 12.06
CA PRO A 957 20.69 38.27 11.12
C PRO A 957 20.39 37.78 9.68
N LEU A 958 21.11 36.76 9.21
CA LEU A 958 20.93 36.17 7.88
C LEU A 958 19.64 35.33 7.77
N LEU A 959 19.22 34.64 8.84
CA LEU A 959 17.95 33.93 8.95
C LEU A 959 16.78 34.90 8.93
N MET A 960 16.86 36.02 9.67
CA MET A 960 15.83 37.06 9.62
C MET A 960 15.77 37.75 8.25
N ALA A 961 16.89 37.84 7.52
CA ALA A 961 16.90 38.25 6.12
C ALA A 961 16.26 37.21 5.18
N LYS A 962 16.51 35.91 5.38
CA LYS A 962 15.83 34.80 4.67
C LYS A 962 14.32 34.85 4.87
N TRP A 963 13.87 34.94 6.12
CA TRP A 963 12.46 35.14 6.49
C TRP A 963 11.83 36.34 5.77
N LYS A 964 12.50 37.49 5.76
CA LYS A 964 12.01 38.70 5.10
C LYS A 964 11.94 38.57 3.57
N ARG A 965 12.84 37.80 2.93
CA ARG A 965 12.74 37.45 1.50
C ARG A 965 11.53 36.54 1.23
N HIS A 966 11.35 35.49 2.02
CA HIS A 966 10.28 34.51 1.80
C HIS A 966 8.87 35.09 2.09
N LEU A 967 8.76 36.08 3.00
CA LEU A 967 7.54 36.92 3.11
C LEU A 967 7.23 37.73 1.85
N GLY A 968 8.26 38.13 1.09
CA GLY A 968 8.10 38.74 -0.23
C GLY A 968 7.42 37.78 -1.20
N VAL A 969 7.87 36.53 -1.25
CA VAL A 969 7.29 35.48 -2.10
C VAL A 969 5.84 35.15 -1.71
N LEU A 970 5.52 35.12 -0.42
CA LEU A 970 4.13 35.00 0.03
C LEU A 970 3.25 36.13 -0.55
N LYS A 971 3.76 37.37 -0.56
CA LYS A 971 3.05 38.52 -1.14
C LYS A 971 2.93 38.43 -2.67
N GLU A 972 3.99 38.00 -3.36
CA GLU A 972 3.97 37.75 -4.81
C GLU A 972 2.94 36.69 -5.21
N LYS A 973 2.71 35.70 -4.33
CA LYS A 973 1.73 34.61 -4.51
C LYS A 973 0.31 34.97 -4.06
N GLY A 974 0.00 36.25 -3.84
CA GLY A 974 -1.34 36.73 -3.46
C GLY A 974 -1.66 36.65 -1.96
N GLY A 975 -0.70 36.25 -1.12
CA GLY A 975 -0.81 36.37 0.32
C GLY A 975 -0.61 37.81 0.82
N LEU A 976 -0.84 38.01 2.11
CA LEU A 976 -0.70 39.31 2.78
C LEU A 976 -1.58 40.44 2.19
N GLU A 977 -2.78 40.12 1.70
CA GLU A 977 -3.70 41.16 1.19
C GLU A 977 -3.99 42.22 2.27
N GLY A 978 -3.96 43.50 1.86
CA GLY A 978 -4.08 44.66 2.76
C GLY A 978 -2.90 44.88 3.73
N LYS A 979 -1.91 43.97 3.76
CA LYS A 979 -0.76 43.97 4.69
C LYS A 979 0.54 44.27 3.92
N SER A 980 1.57 44.71 4.63
CA SER A 980 2.93 44.85 4.07
C SER A 980 3.88 43.80 4.66
N VAL A 981 4.90 43.40 3.90
CA VAL A 981 5.96 42.51 4.37
C VAL A 981 6.59 43.05 5.66
N GLU A 982 6.85 44.36 5.72
CA GLU A 982 7.38 45.01 6.92
C GLU A 982 6.42 44.89 8.11
N SER A 983 5.13 45.17 7.94
CA SER A 983 4.15 45.08 9.04
C SER A 983 3.97 43.66 9.59
N VAL A 984 4.12 42.63 8.75
CA VAL A 984 4.04 41.23 9.20
C VAL A 984 5.35 40.81 9.87
N TYR A 985 6.49 41.15 9.26
CA TYR A 985 7.82 40.95 9.84
C TYR A 985 7.94 41.58 11.24
N GLU A 986 7.57 42.86 11.38
CA GLU A 986 7.58 43.58 12.65
C GLU A 986 6.59 43.00 13.67
N LYS A 987 5.41 42.51 13.25
CA LYS A 987 4.44 41.86 14.13
C LYS A 987 4.93 40.53 14.70
N VAL A 988 5.78 39.77 13.98
CA VAL A 988 6.19 38.41 14.40
C VAL A 988 7.67 38.24 14.75
N LYS A 989 8.53 39.27 14.62
CA LYS A 989 9.95 39.19 14.98
C LYS A 989 10.23 39.15 16.49
N ASP A 990 9.29 39.55 17.34
CA ASP A 990 9.44 39.46 18.80
C ASP A 990 8.71 38.23 19.34
N ARG A 991 9.52 37.27 19.83
CA ARG A 991 9.07 36.06 20.51
C ARG A 991 8.01 36.35 21.59
N LYS A 992 8.21 37.39 22.41
CA LYS A 992 7.35 37.68 23.58
C LYS A 992 6.00 38.27 23.17
N ALA A 993 5.96 39.03 22.08
CA ALA A 993 4.73 39.47 21.45
C ALA A 993 3.96 38.30 20.81
N VAL A 994 4.67 37.38 20.15
CA VAL A 994 4.07 36.22 19.46
C VAL A 994 3.57 35.14 20.44
N GLU A 995 4.32 34.84 21.51
CA GLU A 995 3.98 33.78 22.50
C GLU A 995 2.53 33.84 22.99
N ASN A 996 1.97 35.05 23.16
CA ASN A 996 0.64 35.28 23.74
C ASN A 996 -0.50 35.41 22.71
N MET A 997 -0.17 35.40 21.41
CA MET A 997 -1.12 35.45 20.31
C MET A 997 -1.88 34.12 20.19
N ASP A 998 -3.15 34.18 19.79
CA ASP A 998 -3.93 32.98 19.49
C ASP A 998 -3.40 32.34 18.20
N VAL A 999 -3.38 31.00 18.12
CA VAL A 999 -2.82 30.30 16.95
C VAL A 999 -3.60 30.60 15.67
N ASP A 1000 -4.93 30.72 15.75
CA ASP A 1000 -5.74 31.07 14.58
C ASP A 1000 -5.44 32.48 14.07
N GLU A 1001 -5.27 33.47 14.95
CA GLU A 1001 -4.89 34.84 14.58
C GLU A 1001 -3.46 34.94 14.04
N PHE A 1002 -2.57 34.06 14.48
CA PHE A 1002 -1.21 33.94 13.95
C PHE A 1002 -1.21 33.32 12.54
N VAL A 1003 -1.96 32.24 12.33
CA VAL A 1003 -2.13 31.62 11.00
C VAL A 1003 -2.81 32.58 10.02
N GLU A 1004 -3.82 33.32 10.47
CA GLU A 1004 -4.55 34.35 9.71
C GLU A 1004 -3.67 35.56 9.25
N LEU A 1005 -2.41 35.62 9.69
CA LEU A 1005 -1.42 36.52 9.09
C LEU A 1005 -1.00 36.08 7.67
N PHE A 1006 -1.00 34.77 7.39
CA PHE A 1006 -0.28 34.15 6.28
C PHE A 1006 -1.16 33.42 5.25
N VAL A 1007 -2.47 33.34 5.46
CA VAL A 1007 -3.41 32.73 4.50
C VAL A 1007 -3.67 33.68 3.33
N THR A 1008 -3.99 33.16 2.14
CA THR A 1008 -4.51 33.97 1.01
C THR A 1008 -6.03 34.09 1.10
N ALA A 1009 -6.59 35.05 0.33
CA ALA A 1009 -8.02 35.09 0.03
C ALA A 1009 -8.41 33.93 -0.92
#